data_AF-A0A1M7CFU0-F1
#
_entry.id   AF-A0A1M7CFU0-F1
#
_cell.length_a   1.000
_cell.length_b   1.000
_cell.length_c   1.000
_cell.angle_alpha   90.00
_cell.angle_beta   90.00
_cell.angle_gamma   90.00
#
_symmetry.space_group_name_H-M   'P 1'
#
loop_
_entity.id
_entity.type
_entity.pdbx_description
1 polymer ?
#
loop_
_entity_poly.entity_id
_entity_poly.type
_entity_poly.pdbx_seq_one_letter_code
_entity_poly.pdbx_strand_id
1 'polypeptide(L)'
;MNSAIKGLFILTLSSLCLTACGGDSGNSSKPAPEEEENLSSSISHQRSSSSASITSATTVVDSDAHDLKKDEPFEGEVVDRSTWTVYSTRSIGVYTWLGNMNEKDASVKSTCYAYDDSRCDLYGRLYMKKNAEDLCPSGFSFPSVSDWKYIMEVDSKSVLYSGICFKRDSLECTGISDSAQYFAAGDSAVMVDRFGHVTATKAADNGFYSLRCIKYRSIVEKMSDLPDCGSDTYNSSTIFVATKDSSYYCRYGEWKNESNRGTCLSSETGEKYLIKDLVYICKGGYWQLTTIEDTDIECVDENLYEEYVVNGTRYACTDTGMAKLSYPASKIGYCNPDRNGDMIELDSTNYVCRDFVWRYATVSDFYGECNVSKYGLVVTVDGKRYICSAKGSWRLTSDTEDELGPCTEKLQDSILKNKSGAYYLCDNWEWYRASKNQVLGTCSDANEGDTITYESYLYECSEKTWKTHSLISKELGFCTTKNKGAKGVYRDTVYYCYSDRGKDWAKASELELLLGFCRKDTTYIVEKEGIFYKCYSGSWKDAAQSDVLKSCYSTAGEKKVFNGKEFVCDTTALNSSGAWYALTALDSAIGEYCRTAILEKKVRLGNDVYVCRVDASAKYRKTWQDYSLGDYLRYCDKDRVGDREFNGVDTSVCIQNVCGSDMIEEYAYDGKKTTLCVRLNHSGYWWQPIMRERIVDARDGEVYGVVKLGSQKWLNRDLAYWITTAYEDDGRLATLSPEQYREFEGWNYNLFYVWKDALGGSKDICPAGTHIPSKAEWKTLFEYAKELSPKGGIRTLFNKWDNRTSLIGWDLYGLALYKNGFMDMDYYPPGNEVRAGENDYMTAYYLTSDLGKTDGTANAVHVDSTMAIDYEFSALKEDAYKIRCIVD
;
A
#
# COMPACT_ATOMS: atom_id res chain seq x y z
N MET A 1 6.03 -37.07 45.28
CA MET A 1 4.64 -36.61 45.29
C MET A 1 4.18 -36.48 43.85
N ASN A 2 3.29 -37.39 43.43
CA ASN A 2 2.44 -37.47 42.23
C ASN A 2 3.15 -37.36 40.85
N SER A 3 3.60 -38.48 40.25
CA SER A 3 2.92 -39.37 39.25
C SER A 3 2.87 -38.78 37.83
N ALA A 4 3.22 -39.42 36.71
CA ALA A 4 3.71 -40.75 36.29
C ALA A 4 4.32 -40.58 34.87
N ILE A 5 5.51 -41.09 34.52
CA ILE A 5 5.90 -42.39 33.92
C ILE A 5 5.39 -42.69 32.48
N LYS A 6 6.36 -43.04 31.63
CA LYS A 6 6.42 -43.38 30.20
C LYS A 6 5.80 -44.74 29.78
N GLY A 7 5.56 -44.91 28.47
CA GLY A 7 5.53 -46.21 27.74
C GLY A 7 4.40 -46.29 26.69
N LEU A 8 4.62 -46.22 25.37
CA LEU A 8 5.13 -47.20 24.37
C LEU A 8 4.20 -48.42 24.07
N PHE A 9 3.80 -48.53 22.80
CA PHE A 9 3.57 -49.75 21.96
C PHE A 9 2.26 -50.60 22.06
N ILE A 10 1.54 -50.63 20.91
CA ILE A 10 1.21 -51.82 20.07
C ILE A 10 -0.13 -52.62 20.19
N LEU A 11 -0.69 -52.92 18.98
CA LEU A 11 -1.55 -54.04 18.48
C LEU A 11 -3.03 -54.24 18.92
N THR A 12 -3.90 -54.13 17.90
CA THR A 12 -4.88 -55.13 17.37
C THR A 12 -6.34 -55.27 17.80
N LEU A 13 -7.15 -55.38 16.72
CA LEU A 13 -8.27 -56.27 16.41
C LEU A 13 -9.69 -56.03 16.97
N SER A 14 -10.56 -55.69 15.99
CA SER A 14 -11.75 -56.43 15.55
C SER A 14 -13.08 -56.33 16.30
N SER A 15 -14.07 -55.87 15.53
CA SER A 15 -15.30 -56.60 15.17
C SER A 15 -16.54 -56.62 16.07
N LEU A 16 -17.65 -56.25 15.40
CA LEU A 16 -18.98 -56.91 15.33
C LEU A 16 -19.99 -56.71 16.48
N CYS A 17 -21.11 -56.07 16.14
CA CYS A 17 -22.43 -56.70 15.85
C CYS A 17 -23.41 -55.59 15.37
N LEU A 18 -23.99 -55.66 14.16
CA LEU A 18 -25.22 -56.39 13.74
C LEU A 18 -26.49 -55.81 14.42
N THR A 19 -27.57 -55.41 13.74
CA THR A 19 -28.43 -56.11 12.75
C THR A 19 -29.36 -55.06 12.03
N ALA A 20 -29.55 -55.09 10.70
CA ALA A 20 -30.58 -55.82 9.91
C ALA A 20 -32.04 -55.33 10.16
N CYS A 21 -32.98 -55.09 9.23
CA CYS A 21 -33.29 -55.62 7.88
C CYS A 21 -34.35 -54.72 7.17
N GLY A 22 -34.38 -54.74 5.81
CA GLY A 22 -35.57 -54.67 4.92
C GLY A 22 -36.21 -53.29 4.69
N GLY A 23 -36.71 -52.90 3.53
CA GLY A 23 -36.98 -53.58 2.25
C GLY A 23 -38.26 -52.99 1.61
N ASP A 24 -38.11 -52.47 0.38
CA ASP A 24 -39.06 -52.36 -0.74
C ASP A 24 -40.40 -51.55 -0.72
N SER A 25 -40.47 -50.64 -1.72
CA SER A 25 -41.48 -50.53 -2.79
C SER A 25 -42.95 -50.15 -2.53
N GLY A 26 -43.42 -49.10 -3.23
CA GLY A 26 -44.61 -49.20 -4.09
C GLY A 26 -45.93 -48.51 -3.67
N ASN A 27 -46.11 -47.28 -4.13
CA ASN A 27 -47.25 -46.66 -4.85
C ASN A 27 -48.74 -46.76 -4.38
N SER A 28 -49.43 -45.63 -4.62
CA SER A 28 -50.88 -45.43 -4.90
C SER A 28 -51.91 -45.40 -3.75
N SER A 29 -52.54 -44.23 -3.52
CA SER A 29 -53.96 -43.97 -3.89
C SER A 29 -54.49 -42.62 -3.37
N LYS A 30 -55.20 -41.90 -4.25
CA LYS A 30 -56.11 -40.74 -4.03
C LYS A 30 -57.51 -41.22 -3.53
N PRO A 31 -58.52 -40.38 -3.23
CA PRO A 31 -58.60 -38.93 -2.92
C PRO A 31 -59.53 -38.55 -1.70
N ALA A 32 -59.50 -37.24 -1.32
CA ALA A 32 -60.49 -36.27 -0.76
C ALA A 32 -61.84 -36.74 -0.11
N PRO A 33 -62.54 -35.98 0.80
CA PRO A 33 -62.61 -34.49 0.85
C PRO A 33 -62.81 -33.77 2.24
N GLU A 34 -62.85 -32.43 2.15
CA GLU A 34 -63.64 -31.40 2.90
C GLU A 34 -63.30 -30.91 4.34
N GLU A 35 -63.15 -29.57 4.43
CA GLU A 35 -63.58 -28.56 5.46
C GLU A 35 -63.09 -28.72 6.93
N GLU A 36 -62.75 -27.70 7.75
CA GLU A 36 -62.56 -26.24 7.67
C GLU A 36 -61.82 -25.81 8.99
N GLU A 37 -61.22 -24.61 8.97
CA GLU A 37 -60.91 -23.72 10.11
C GLU A 37 -59.71 -23.88 11.10
N ASN A 38 -58.89 -22.80 11.06
CA ASN A 38 -58.35 -21.98 12.16
C ASN A 38 -56.95 -22.21 12.79
N LEU A 39 -56.04 -21.33 12.33
CA LEU A 39 -55.14 -20.41 13.05
C LEU A 39 -54.01 -20.92 13.99
N SER A 40 -52.83 -20.31 13.77
CA SER A 40 -51.67 -20.15 14.66
C SER A 40 -50.62 -21.27 14.66
N SER A 41 -49.49 -21.05 13.97
CA SER A 41 -48.21 -20.71 14.62
C SER A 41 -47.01 -20.90 13.68
N SER A 42 -46.12 -19.92 13.73
CA SER A 42 -44.68 -19.92 13.46
C SER A 42 -44.06 -21.20 12.88
N ILE A 43 -43.58 -21.12 11.63
CA ILE A 43 -42.53 -22.01 11.13
C ILE A 43 -41.31 -21.17 10.76
N SER A 44 -40.41 -21.07 11.73
CA SER A 44 -38.99 -20.81 11.50
C SER A 44 -38.41 -22.00 10.73
N HIS A 45 -38.20 -21.84 9.42
CA HIS A 45 -37.27 -22.70 8.70
C HIS A 45 -35.91 -22.02 8.64
N GLN A 46 -35.05 -22.40 9.60
CA GLN A 46 -33.61 -22.34 9.41
C GLN A 46 -33.28 -23.11 8.12
N ARG A 47 -32.50 -22.50 7.22
CA ARG A 47 -31.82 -23.21 6.14
C ARG A 47 -30.33 -22.93 6.24
N SER A 48 -29.58 -24.02 6.29
CA SER A 48 -28.12 -24.07 6.38
C SER A 48 -27.47 -23.29 5.25
N SER A 49 -26.63 -22.33 5.62
CA SER A 49 -25.54 -21.86 4.77
C SER A 49 -24.48 -22.96 4.76
N SER A 50 -24.30 -23.63 3.61
CA SER A 50 -23.15 -24.49 3.39
C SER A 50 -21.99 -23.60 2.95
N SER A 51 -21.00 -23.42 3.83
CA SER A 51 -19.71 -22.81 3.48
C SER A 51 -19.10 -23.56 2.29
N ALA A 52 -18.74 -22.80 1.24
CA ALA A 52 -18.20 -23.34 0.00
C ALA A 52 -17.00 -24.27 0.26
N SER A 53 -17.20 -25.57 0.02
CA SER A 53 -16.07 -26.50 -0.11
C SER A 53 -15.63 -26.45 -1.56
N ILE A 54 -14.41 -25.95 -1.78
CA ILE A 54 -13.78 -25.94 -3.11
C ILE A 54 -13.71 -27.39 -3.60
N THR A 55 -14.17 -27.65 -4.83
CA THR A 55 -14.03 -28.97 -5.47
C THR A 55 -12.55 -29.33 -5.58
N SER A 56 -12.22 -30.59 -5.26
CA SER A 56 -10.87 -31.13 -5.44
C SER A 56 -10.51 -31.08 -6.92
N ALA A 57 -9.48 -30.31 -7.27
CA ALA A 57 -8.91 -30.25 -8.61
C ALA A 57 -7.49 -30.80 -8.57
N THR A 58 -7.11 -31.56 -9.59
CA THR A 58 -5.79 -32.18 -9.67
C THR A 58 -4.78 -31.13 -10.12
N THR A 59 -3.75 -30.86 -9.31
CA THR A 59 -2.64 -29.99 -9.72
C THR A 59 -1.73 -30.76 -10.67
N VAL A 60 -1.51 -30.18 -11.84
CA VAL A 60 -0.69 -30.76 -12.90
C VAL A 60 0.62 -30.00 -12.91
N VAL A 61 1.68 -30.69 -12.48
CA VAL A 61 3.05 -30.22 -12.65
C VAL A 61 3.68 -31.13 -13.68
N ASP A 62 4.13 -30.54 -14.77
CA ASP A 62 4.77 -31.27 -15.86
C ASP A 62 6.05 -31.95 -15.35
N SER A 63 6.11 -33.29 -15.42
CA SER A 63 7.26 -34.05 -14.94
C SER A 63 8.52 -33.85 -15.78
N ASP A 64 8.36 -33.39 -17.02
CA ASP A 64 9.45 -33.19 -17.97
C ASP A 64 10.06 -31.79 -17.85
N ALA A 65 9.50 -30.92 -16.99
CA ALA A 65 10.06 -29.61 -16.72
C ALA A 65 11.34 -29.69 -15.88
N HIS A 66 12.40 -29.04 -16.35
CA HIS A 66 13.66 -28.93 -15.61
C HIS A 66 13.49 -28.01 -14.39
N ASP A 67 13.71 -28.55 -13.19
CA ASP A 67 13.60 -27.82 -11.92
C ASP A 67 14.85 -26.97 -11.66
N LEU A 68 14.69 -25.64 -11.69
CA LEU A 68 15.79 -24.70 -11.45
C LEU A 68 16.16 -24.55 -9.98
N LYS A 69 15.34 -25.04 -9.02
CA LYS A 69 15.65 -24.97 -7.58
C LYS A 69 16.67 -26.02 -7.13
N LYS A 70 16.96 -27.02 -7.96
CA LYS A 70 18.00 -28.01 -7.64
C LYS A 70 19.35 -27.41 -7.99
N ASP A 71 20.02 -26.84 -6.99
CA ASP A 71 21.41 -26.34 -7.05
C ASP A 71 22.47 -27.42 -7.42
N GLU A 72 22.06 -28.59 -7.88
CA GLU A 72 22.96 -29.66 -8.29
C GLU A 72 23.35 -29.50 -9.77
N PRO A 73 24.65 -29.54 -10.09
CA PRO A 73 25.10 -29.58 -11.49
C PRO A 73 24.43 -30.72 -12.24
N PHE A 74 23.75 -30.41 -13.34
CA PHE A 74 23.09 -31.42 -14.17
C PHE A 74 24.03 -31.87 -15.29
N GLU A 75 24.31 -33.17 -15.37
CA GLU A 75 25.06 -33.78 -16.45
C GLU A 75 24.11 -34.16 -17.60
N GLY A 76 24.53 -33.90 -18.83
CA GLY A 76 23.77 -34.19 -20.03
C GLY A 76 24.67 -34.37 -21.25
N GLU A 77 24.07 -34.48 -22.42
CA GLU A 77 24.80 -34.58 -23.69
C GLU A 77 24.17 -33.65 -24.73
N VAL A 78 25.00 -33.05 -25.58
CA VAL A 78 24.55 -32.29 -26.74
C VAL A 78 25.16 -32.87 -28.01
N VAL A 79 24.32 -33.02 -29.04
CA VAL A 79 24.74 -33.48 -30.36
C VAL A 79 24.89 -32.27 -31.27
N ASP A 80 26.10 -32.05 -31.79
CA ASP A 80 26.31 -31.09 -32.86
C ASP A 80 25.76 -31.64 -34.17
N ARG A 81 24.67 -31.05 -34.65
CA ARG A 81 23.97 -31.49 -35.87
C ARG A 81 24.80 -31.32 -37.15
N SER A 82 25.86 -30.50 -37.12
CA SER A 82 26.71 -30.26 -38.29
C SER A 82 27.80 -31.33 -38.46
N THR A 83 28.34 -31.84 -37.34
CA THR A 83 29.43 -32.82 -37.32
C THR A 83 28.99 -34.21 -36.84
N TRP A 84 27.78 -34.33 -36.29
CA TRP A 84 27.27 -35.49 -35.54
C TRP A 84 28.09 -35.89 -34.31
N THR A 85 28.90 -34.95 -33.79
CA THR A 85 29.71 -35.15 -32.58
C THR A 85 28.85 -35.01 -31.33
N VAL A 86 29.04 -35.91 -30.37
CA VAL A 86 28.35 -35.88 -29.07
C VAL A 86 29.30 -35.30 -28.03
N TYR A 87 28.87 -34.24 -27.35
CA TYR A 87 29.61 -33.59 -26.28
C TYR A 87 28.91 -33.80 -24.95
N SER A 88 29.66 -34.22 -23.92
CA SER A 88 29.19 -34.20 -22.53
C SER A 88 29.02 -32.74 -22.09
N THR A 89 27.88 -32.44 -21.47
CA THR A 89 27.54 -31.11 -20.97
C THR A 89 27.31 -31.12 -19.48
N ARG A 90 27.73 -30.05 -18.81
CA ARG A 90 27.46 -29.83 -17.39
C ARG A 90 26.81 -28.47 -17.19
N SER A 91 25.57 -28.47 -16.71
CA SER A 91 24.79 -27.26 -16.45
C SER A 91 24.95 -26.82 -15.01
N ILE A 92 25.41 -25.59 -14.81
CA ILE A 92 25.68 -24.96 -13.51
C ILE A 92 25.11 -23.55 -13.55
N GLY A 93 24.13 -23.26 -12.70
CA GLY A 93 23.41 -21.98 -12.73
C GLY A 93 22.79 -21.73 -14.11
N VAL A 94 23.04 -20.56 -14.70
CA VAL A 94 22.58 -20.17 -16.04
C VAL A 94 23.42 -20.77 -17.19
N TYR A 95 24.57 -21.37 -16.87
CA TYR A 95 25.55 -21.83 -17.85
C TYR A 95 25.44 -23.33 -18.13
N THR A 96 25.57 -23.72 -19.39
CA THR A 96 25.88 -25.10 -19.80
C THR A 96 27.27 -25.13 -20.42
N TRP A 97 28.17 -25.88 -19.79
CA TRP A 97 29.57 -26.03 -20.20
C TRP A 97 29.78 -27.33 -20.97
N LEU A 98 30.55 -27.27 -22.06
CA LEU A 98 31.12 -28.46 -22.68
C LEU A 98 32.38 -28.91 -21.94
N GLY A 99 32.69 -30.20 -22.03
CA GLY A 99 34.01 -30.72 -21.67
C GLY A 99 35.14 -30.10 -22.51
N ASN A 100 36.40 -30.41 -22.16
CA ASN A 100 37.54 -29.97 -22.98
C ASN A 100 37.40 -30.54 -24.40
N MET A 101 37.47 -29.68 -25.40
CA MET A 101 37.39 -30.10 -26.80
C MET A 101 38.54 -31.06 -27.16
N ASN A 102 38.24 -32.10 -27.93
CA ASN A 102 39.24 -33.08 -28.39
C ASN A 102 39.30 -33.24 -29.93
N GLU A 103 38.47 -32.48 -30.66
CA GLU A 103 38.32 -32.61 -32.10
C GLU A 103 39.54 -32.18 -32.90
N LYS A 104 39.89 -32.96 -33.93
CA LYS A 104 40.99 -32.64 -34.84
C LYS A 104 40.43 -32.04 -36.13
N ASP A 105 40.42 -30.72 -36.22
CA ASP A 105 40.00 -29.98 -37.41
C ASP A 105 41.21 -29.48 -38.23
N ALA A 106 41.11 -29.52 -39.56
CA ALA A 106 42.19 -29.11 -40.46
C ALA A 106 42.36 -27.58 -40.57
N SER A 107 41.33 -26.82 -40.20
CA SER A 107 41.30 -25.35 -40.26
C SER A 107 42.06 -24.68 -39.12
N VAL A 108 42.32 -25.39 -38.02
CA VAL A 108 43.04 -24.90 -36.83
C VAL A 108 44.19 -25.83 -36.47
N LYS A 109 45.36 -25.25 -36.17
CA LYS A 109 46.50 -26.02 -35.70
C LYS A 109 46.26 -26.49 -34.28
N SER A 110 46.35 -27.79 -34.06
CA SER A 110 46.12 -28.41 -32.77
C SER A 110 47.17 -29.48 -32.44
N THR A 111 47.33 -29.80 -31.16
CA THR A 111 48.28 -30.80 -30.68
C THR A 111 47.83 -31.40 -29.34
N CYS A 112 48.38 -32.56 -28.99
CA CYS A 112 48.23 -33.13 -27.66
C CYS A 112 49.38 -32.67 -26.78
N TYR A 113 49.17 -32.64 -25.45
CA TYR A 113 50.21 -32.26 -24.51
C TYR A 113 51.50 -33.06 -24.76
N ALA A 114 52.62 -32.36 -24.93
CA ALA A 114 53.94 -32.93 -25.25
C ALA A 114 53.98 -33.87 -26.49
N TYR A 115 53.09 -33.67 -27.46
CA TYR A 115 52.93 -34.54 -28.65
C TYR A 115 52.53 -36.00 -28.34
N ASP A 116 51.97 -36.28 -27.17
CA ASP A 116 51.52 -37.61 -26.75
C ASP A 116 50.01 -37.75 -26.98
N ASP A 117 49.62 -38.52 -28.00
CA ASP A 117 48.21 -38.70 -28.38
C ASP A 117 47.34 -39.24 -27.24
N SER A 118 47.91 -40.02 -26.31
CA SER A 118 47.17 -40.55 -25.15
C SER A 118 46.71 -39.44 -24.18
N ARG A 119 47.34 -38.25 -24.24
CA ARG A 119 46.97 -37.10 -23.40
C ARG A 119 45.74 -36.37 -23.91
N CYS A 120 45.46 -36.43 -25.20
CA CYS A 120 44.28 -35.82 -25.79
C CYS A 120 42.99 -36.46 -25.25
N ASP A 121 42.97 -37.79 -25.08
CA ASP A 121 41.81 -38.51 -24.56
C ASP A 121 41.54 -38.21 -23.08
N LEU A 122 42.57 -37.83 -22.32
CA LEU A 122 42.46 -37.55 -20.88
C LEU A 122 42.17 -36.07 -20.58
N TYR A 123 42.76 -35.16 -21.35
CA TYR A 123 42.78 -33.73 -21.04
C TYR A 123 42.20 -32.85 -22.15
N GLY A 124 41.73 -33.45 -23.23
CA GLY A 124 41.38 -32.73 -24.45
C GLY A 124 42.61 -32.29 -25.25
N ARG A 125 42.34 -31.77 -26.45
CA ARG A 125 43.35 -31.29 -27.39
C ARG A 125 43.63 -29.81 -27.13
N LEU A 126 44.84 -29.37 -27.46
CA LEU A 126 45.26 -27.97 -27.36
C LEU A 126 45.30 -27.33 -28.74
N TYR A 127 44.85 -26.10 -28.85
CA TYR A 127 44.62 -25.40 -30.12
C TYR A 127 45.34 -24.06 -30.15
N MET A 128 45.87 -23.70 -31.31
CA MET A 128 46.36 -22.34 -31.53
C MET A 128 45.18 -21.40 -31.77
N LYS A 129 45.33 -20.13 -31.39
CA LYS A 129 44.30 -19.08 -31.50
C LYS A 129 43.60 -18.98 -32.86
N LYS A 130 44.35 -19.10 -33.96
CA LYS A 130 43.82 -18.84 -35.31
C LYS A 130 42.74 -19.87 -35.67
N ASN A 131 41.53 -19.41 -35.96
CA ASN A 131 40.34 -20.20 -36.31
C ASN A 131 39.82 -21.12 -35.19
N ALA A 132 40.29 -20.94 -33.94
CA ALA A 132 39.83 -21.76 -32.82
C ALA A 132 38.35 -21.49 -32.48
N GLU A 133 37.87 -20.25 -32.65
CA GLU A 133 36.52 -19.80 -32.34
C GLU A 133 35.42 -20.49 -33.16
N ASP A 134 35.78 -20.97 -34.35
CA ASP A 134 34.85 -21.69 -35.24
C ASP A 134 34.58 -23.14 -34.80
N LEU A 135 35.26 -23.63 -33.75
CA LEU A 135 35.11 -25.00 -33.26
C LEU A 135 33.93 -25.21 -32.31
N CYS A 136 33.33 -24.14 -31.78
CA CYS A 136 32.18 -24.31 -30.90
C CYS A 136 30.95 -24.78 -31.69
N PRO A 137 30.20 -25.79 -31.19
CA PRO A 137 29.00 -26.26 -31.87
C PRO A 137 27.92 -25.17 -31.89
N SER A 138 26.96 -25.31 -32.82
CA SER A 138 25.88 -24.33 -32.98
C SER A 138 25.15 -24.05 -31.67
N GLY A 139 25.06 -22.77 -31.30
CA GLY A 139 24.43 -22.32 -30.04
C GLY A 139 25.39 -22.21 -28.85
N PHE A 140 26.66 -22.60 -29.02
CA PHE A 140 27.71 -22.40 -28.03
C PHE A 140 28.72 -21.35 -28.49
N SER A 141 29.36 -20.68 -27.54
CA SER A 141 30.39 -19.67 -27.76
C SER A 141 31.58 -19.87 -26.82
N PHE A 142 32.67 -19.13 -27.05
CA PHE A 142 33.77 -19.15 -26.11
C PHE A 142 33.44 -18.41 -24.81
N PRO A 143 33.79 -18.99 -23.64
CA PRO A 143 33.68 -18.30 -22.38
C PRO A 143 34.58 -17.07 -22.35
N SER A 144 34.05 -15.99 -21.80
CA SER A 144 34.80 -14.80 -21.42
C SER A 144 35.68 -15.07 -20.20
N VAL A 145 36.54 -14.10 -19.87
CA VAL A 145 37.33 -14.14 -18.63
C VAL A 145 36.42 -14.19 -17.39
N SER A 146 35.28 -13.50 -17.42
CA SER A 146 34.31 -13.49 -16.32
C SER A 146 33.63 -14.85 -16.15
N ASP A 147 33.27 -15.52 -17.25
CA ASP A 147 32.65 -16.86 -17.19
C ASP A 147 33.57 -17.89 -16.52
N TRP A 148 34.88 -17.79 -16.80
CA TRP A 148 35.89 -18.61 -16.13
C TRP A 148 36.01 -18.29 -14.64
N LYS A 149 35.90 -17.03 -14.21
CA LYS A 149 35.91 -16.68 -12.78
C LYS A 149 34.67 -17.26 -12.09
N TYR A 150 33.50 -17.11 -12.70
CA TYR A 150 32.24 -17.64 -12.18
C TYR A 150 32.31 -19.15 -11.94
N ILE A 151 32.66 -19.96 -12.96
CA ILE A 151 32.70 -21.43 -12.77
C ILE A 151 33.74 -21.87 -11.74
N MET A 152 34.84 -21.14 -11.58
CA MET A 152 35.85 -21.49 -10.57
C MET A 152 35.39 -21.21 -9.13
N GLU A 153 34.47 -20.26 -8.96
CA GLU A 153 33.83 -19.99 -7.67
C GLU A 153 32.77 -21.04 -7.35
N VAL A 154 31.94 -21.44 -8.33
CA VAL A 154 30.79 -22.31 -8.09
C VAL A 154 31.07 -23.82 -8.28
N ASP A 155 32.01 -24.21 -9.15
CA ASP A 155 32.31 -25.63 -9.45
C ASP A 155 33.74 -25.86 -9.99
N SER A 156 34.74 -25.56 -9.16
CA SER A 156 36.17 -25.77 -9.48
C SER A 156 36.55 -27.23 -9.76
N LYS A 157 35.72 -28.21 -9.39
CA LYS A 157 36.00 -29.65 -9.58
C LYS A 157 35.81 -30.13 -11.01
N SER A 158 35.10 -29.36 -11.83
CA SER A 158 34.78 -29.70 -13.23
C SER A 158 35.90 -29.35 -14.22
N VAL A 159 37.00 -28.73 -13.75
CA VAL A 159 38.09 -28.23 -14.60
C VAL A 159 39.18 -29.28 -14.79
N LEU A 160 39.53 -29.53 -16.05
CA LEU A 160 40.54 -30.51 -16.46
C LEU A 160 41.86 -29.80 -16.77
N TYR A 161 42.83 -29.92 -15.86
CA TYR A 161 44.14 -29.27 -15.94
C TYR A 161 45.04 -29.87 -17.03
N SER A 162 44.95 -29.32 -18.25
CA SER A 162 45.65 -29.77 -19.47
C SER A 162 47.07 -29.21 -19.65
N GLY A 163 47.59 -28.44 -18.69
CA GLY A 163 48.92 -27.83 -18.70
C GLY A 163 49.01 -26.57 -19.55
N ILE A 164 50.24 -26.08 -19.69
CA ILE A 164 50.60 -24.85 -20.42
C ILE A 164 51.61 -25.22 -21.50
N CYS A 165 51.31 -24.90 -22.76
CA CYS A 165 52.15 -25.27 -23.90
C CYS A 165 52.44 -24.10 -24.83
N PHE A 166 53.72 -23.89 -25.15
CA PHE A 166 54.16 -22.90 -26.14
C PHE A 166 55.07 -23.54 -27.19
N LYS A 167 54.92 -23.09 -28.43
CA LYS A 167 55.77 -23.53 -29.54
C LYS A 167 56.94 -22.57 -29.73
N ARG A 168 58.15 -23.10 -29.54
CA ARG A 168 59.41 -22.48 -29.97
C ARG A 168 60.01 -23.38 -31.06
N ASP A 169 61.25 -23.83 -30.91
CA ASP A 169 61.83 -24.86 -31.79
C ASP A 169 61.12 -26.21 -31.63
N SER A 170 60.80 -26.58 -30.37
CA SER A 170 59.96 -27.73 -30.00
C SER A 170 58.72 -27.27 -29.22
N LEU A 171 57.79 -28.18 -28.93
CA LEU A 171 56.63 -27.86 -28.08
C LEU A 171 57.06 -27.99 -26.62
N GLU A 172 57.11 -26.86 -25.92
CA GLU A 172 57.47 -26.79 -24.51
C GLU A 172 56.18 -26.79 -23.69
N CYS A 173 55.95 -27.85 -22.93
CA CYS A 173 54.75 -28.03 -22.12
C CYS A 173 55.09 -28.23 -20.63
N THR A 174 54.35 -27.58 -19.73
CA THR A 174 54.55 -27.67 -18.28
C THR A 174 53.23 -27.74 -17.52
N GLY A 175 53.26 -28.20 -16.26
CA GLY A 175 52.13 -28.05 -15.33
C GLY A 175 50.89 -28.87 -15.66
N ILE A 176 51.01 -30.00 -16.38
CA ILE A 176 49.90 -30.95 -16.57
C ILE A 176 49.34 -31.40 -15.22
N SER A 177 48.03 -31.52 -15.11
CA SER A 177 47.30 -31.86 -13.87
C SER A 177 47.38 -30.80 -12.75
N ASP A 178 48.25 -29.79 -12.86
CA ASP A 178 48.43 -28.70 -11.88
C ASP A 178 47.93 -27.33 -12.39
N SER A 179 47.81 -27.15 -13.70
CA SER A 179 47.41 -25.89 -14.32
C SER A 179 46.80 -26.14 -15.70
N ALA A 180 46.03 -25.18 -16.19
CA ALA A 180 45.56 -25.16 -17.58
C ALA A 180 45.56 -23.75 -18.12
N GLN A 181 45.85 -23.63 -19.41
CA GLN A 181 45.61 -22.40 -20.16
C GLN A 181 44.43 -22.60 -21.10
N TYR A 182 43.33 -21.89 -20.85
CA TYR A 182 42.14 -21.90 -21.69
C TYR A 182 42.10 -20.69 -22.60
N PHE A 183 41.56 -20.87 -23.80
CA PHE A 183 41.22 -19.75 -24.64
C PHE A 183 39.94 -19.07 -24.12
N ALA A 184 39.89 -17.74 -24.19
CA ALA A 184 38.75 -16.93 -23.79
C ALA A 184 38.37 -15.95 -24.89
N ALA A 185 37.12 -15.48 -24.87
CA ALA A 185 36.61 -14.54 -25.86
C ALA A 185 37.48 -13.26 -25.97
N GLY A 186 37.54 -12.66 -27.16
CA GLY A 186 38.20 -11.37 -27.38
C GLY A 186 39.73 -11.40 -27.38
N ASP A 187 40.36 -12.43 -27.95
CA ASP A 187 41.84 -12.59 -28.00
C ASP A 187 42.51 -12.78 -26.62
N SER A 188 41.74 -13.30 -25.67
CA SER A 188 42.19 -13.52 -24.31
C SER A 188 42.49 -15.00 -24.06
N ALA A 189 43.29 -15.26 -23.04
CA ALA A 189 43.54 -16.58 -22.50
C ALA A 189 43.48 -16.52 -20.98
N VAL A 190 42.88 -17.53 -20.38
CA VAL A 190 42.76 -17.67 -18.93
C VAL A 190 43.70 -18.78 -18.45
N MET A 191 44.56 -18.43 -17.50
CA MET A 191 45.37 -19.37 -16.75
C MET A 191 44.64 -19.76 -15.47
N VAL A 192 44.39 -21.05 -15.28
CA VAL A 192 43.82 -21.60 -14.04
C VAL A 192 44.88 -22.43 -13.35
N ASP A 193 45.18 -22.11 -12.09
CA ASP A 193 46.12 -22.89 -11.26
C ASP A 193 45.42 -23.98 -10.45
N ARG A 194 46.21 -24.84 -9.78
CA ARG A 194 45.75 -25.94 -8.92
C ARG A 194 44.90 -25.51 -7.72
N PHE A 195 44.92 -24.22 -7.36
CA PHE A 195 44.11 -23.66 -6.29
C PHE A 195 42.81 -23.03 -6.84
N GLY A 196 42.67 -23.02 -8.15
CA GLY A 196 41.53 -22.47 -8.86
C GLY A 196 41.60 -20.98 -9.13
N HIS A 197 42.77 -20.34 -8.95
CA HIS A 197 42.92 -18.93 -9.26
C HIS A 197 42.94 -18.71 -10.78
N VAL A 198 42.14 -17.75 -11.22
CA VAL A 198 41.98 -17.35 -12.62
C VAL A 198 42.82 -16.10 -12.89
N THR A 199 43.80 -16.22 -13.78
CA THR A 199 44.61 -15.09 -14.28
C THR A 199 44.34 -14.85 -15.76
N ALA A 200 43.90 -13.65 -16.09
CA ALA A 200 43.66 -13.24 -17.48
C ALA A 200 44.95 -12.79 -18.15
N THR A 201 45.18 -13.25 -19.37
CA THR A 201 46.35 -12.91 -20.19
C THR A 201 45.93 -12.73 -21.65
N LYS A 202 46.74 -12.05 -22.45
CA LYS A 202 46.53 -12.02 -23.90
C LYS A 202 47.00 -13.34 -24.52
N ALA A 203 46.23 -13.89 -25.46
CA ALA A 203 46.64 -15.08 -26.18
C ALA A 203 47.88 -14.78 -27.05
N ALA A 204 48.91 -15.61 -26.91
CA ALA A 204 50.15 -15.54 -27.67
C ALA A 204 50.01 -16.32 -28.98
N ASP A 205 50.60 -15.79 -30.05
CA ASP A 205 50.54 -16.42 -31.39
C ASP A 205 51.21 -17.79 -31.45
N ASN A 206 52.08 -18.10 -30.49
CA ASN A 206 52.76 -19.39 -30.38
C ASN A 206 52.23 -20.27 -29.23
N GLY A 207 51.16 -19.84 -28.55
CA GLY A 207 50.52 -20.62 -27.48
C GLY A 207 49.58 -21.69 -28.02
N PHE A 208 49.43 -22.77 -27.24
CA PHE A 208 48.45 -23.84 -27.46
C PHE A 208 47.52 -23.93 -26.24
N TYR A 209 46.23 -23.71 -26.48
CA TYR A 209 45.20 -23.46 -25.48
C TYR A 209 44.18 -24.58 -25.45
N SER A 210 43.73 -24.97 -24.27
CA SER A 210 42.55 -25.82 -24.14
C SER A 210 41.30 -25.01 -24.47
N LEU A 211 40.33 -25.66 -25.13
CA LEU A 211 39.07 -25.02 -25.51
C LEU A 211 37.92 -25.65 -24.74
N ARG A 212 37.03 -24.81 -24.23
CA ARG A 212 35.68 -25.16 -23.80
C ARG A 212 34.72 -24.16 -24.42
N CYS A 213 33.51 -24.62 -24.68
CA CYS A 213 32.44 -23.76 -25.14
C CYS A 213 31.32 -23.73 -24.10
N ILE A 214 30.64 -22.60 -24.01
CA ILE A 214 29.52 -22.37 -23.11
C ILE A 214 28.29 -21.98 -23.90
N LYS A 215 27.13 -22.26 -23.35
CA LYS A 215 25.88 -21.60 -23.72
C LYS A 215 25.18 -21.13 -22.45
N TYR A 216 24.39 -20.08 -22.58
CA TYR A 216 23.51 -19.59 -21.53
C TYR A 216 22.09 -20.04 -21.86
N ARG A 217 21.30 -20.41 -20.86
CA ARG A 217 19.85 -20.47 -21.04
C ARG A 217 19.28 -19.05 -21.08
N SER A 218 18.23 -18.84 -21.85
CA SER A 218 17.58 -17.52 -21.95
C SER A 218 16.49 -17.30 -20.90
N ILE A 219 16.48 -18.09 -19.81
CA ILE A 219 15.55 -17.92 -18.68
C ILE A 219 16.26 -18.13 -17.34
N VAL A 220 15.99 -17.24 -16.38
CA VAL A 220 16.44 -17.35 -14.99
C VAL A 220 15.31 -17.00 -14.03
N GLU A 221 15.42 -17.40 -12.77
CA GLU A 221 14.40 -17.10 -11.76
C GLU A 221 14.44 -15.61 -11.37
N LYS A 222 15.62 -15.12 -10.97
CA LYS A 222 15.83 -13.76 -10.44
C LYS A 222 17.00 -13.05 -11.10
N MET A 223 17.05 -11.73 -10.92
CA MET A 223 18.09 -10.87 -11.51
C MET A 223 19.51 -11.28 -11.09
N SER A 224 19.68 -11.77 -9.86
CA SER A 224 20.99 -12.22 -9.35
C SER A 224 21.48 -13.54 -9.96
N ASP A 225 20.64 -14.25 -10.70
CA ASP A 225 21.05 -15.46 -11.44
C ASP A 225 21.56 -15.12 -12.86
N LEU A 226 21.49 -13.84 -13.27
CA LEU A 226 22.04 -13.40 -14.54
C LEU A 226 23.57 -13.52 -14.56
N PRO A 227 24.17 -13.86 -15.71
CA PRO A 227 25.61 -13.95 -15.82
C PRO A 227 26.28 -12.58 -15.68
N ASP A 228 27.58 -12.57 -15.34
CA ASP A 228 28.35 -11.35 -15.18
C ASP A 228 28.37 -10.52 -16.47
N CYS A 229 27.83 -9.30 -16.41
CA CYS A 229 27.86 -8.37 -17.53
C CYS A 229 29.17 -7.57 -17.50
N GLY A 230 30.20 -8.05 -18.20
CA GLY A 230 31.50 -7.37 -18.27
C GLY A 230 31.53 -6.20 -19.26
N SER A 231 32.47 -5.26 -19.08
CA SER A 231 32.72 -4.10 -19.98
C SER A 231 33.06 -4.49 -21.42
N ASP A 232 33.55 -5.70 -21.62
CA ASP A 232 34.03 -6.23 -22.89
C ASP A 232 32.92 -6.99 -23.66
N THR A 233 31.73 -7.12 -23.06
CA THR A 233 30.59 -7.86 -23.60
C THR A 233 29.82 -6.98 -24.58
N TYR A 234 30.15 -7.07 -25.86
CA TYR A 234 29.39 -6.44 -26.94
C TYR A 234 28.25 -7.37 -27.39
N ASN A 235 27.00 -6.96 -27.13
CA ASN A 235 25.76 -7.65 -27.51
C ASN A 235 25.63 -9.08 -26.94
N SER A 236 25.10 -9.20 -25.71
CA SER A 236 24.62 -10.50 -25.24
C SER A 236 23.24 -10.83 -25.84
N SER A 237 22.94 -12.12 -25.93
CA SER A 237 21.56 -12.60 -26.04
C SER A 237 20.73 -12.10 -24.86
N THR A 238 19.43 -11.96 -25.09
CA THR A 238 18.46 -11.54 -24.08
C THR A 238 18.11 -12.70 -23.16
N ILE A 239 18.00 -12.44 -21.86
CA ILE A 239 17.66 -13.44 -20.85
C ILE A 239 16.39 -12.99 -20.12
N PHE A 240 15.38 -13.85 -20.09
CA PHE A 240 14.13 -13.64 -19.38
C PHE A 240 14.30 -13.89 -17.88
N VAL A 241 13.84 -12.96 -17.06
CA VAL A 241 13.86 -13.06 -15.60
C VAL A 241 12.43 -13.28 -15.12
N ALA A 242 12.13 -14.50 -14.67
CA ALA A 242 10.77 -14.95 -14.38
C ALA A 242 10.09 -14.09 -13.29
N THR A 243 10.82 -13.72 -12.23
CA THR A 243 10.31 -12.86 -11.15
C THR A 243 10.01 -11.42 -11.57
N LYS A 244 10.58 -10.96 -12.69
CA LYS A 244 10.35 -9.62 -13.25
C LYS A 244 9.43 -9.63 -14.47
N ASP A 245 9.03 -10.81 -14.95
CA ASP A 245 8.27 -11.01 -16.19
C ASP A 245 8.84 -10.17 -17.36
N SER A 246 10.17 -10.08 -17.46
CA SER A 246 10.87 -9.18 -18.38
C SER A 246 12.18 -9.78 -18.89
N SER A 247 12.58 -9.42 -20.11
CA SER A 247 13.89 -9.78 -20.68
C SER A 247 14.92 -8.70 -20.44
N TYR A 248 16.18 -9.12 -20.29
CA TYR A 248 17.32 -8.25 -20.06
C TYR A 248 18.44 -8.58 -21.04
N TYR A 249 19.16 -7.57 -21.52
CA TYR A 249 20.37 -7.73 -22.33
C TYR A 249 21.53 -6.98 -21.70
N CYS A 250 22.74 -7.53 -21.81
CA CYS A 250 23.95 -6.92 -21.30
C CYS A 250 24.51 -5.91 -22.30
N ARG A 251 24.74 -4.67 -21.86
CA ARG A 251 25.34 -3.62 -22.67
C ARG A 251 26.14 -2.64 -21.81
N TYR A 252 27.43 -2.46 -22.15
CA TYR A 252 28.37 -1.61 -21.44
C TYR A 252 28.58 -2.00 -19.96
N GLY A 253 28.53 -3.29 -19.65
CA GLY A 253 28.70 -3.79 -18.28
C GLY A 253 27.43 -3.71 -17.42
N GLU A 254 26.28 -3.37 -18.00
CA GLU A 254 24.99 -3.32 -17.29
C GLU A 254 23.92 -4.17 -17.98
N TRP A 255 23.11 -4.87 -17.19
CA TRP A 255 21.89 -5.54 -17.66
C TRP A 255 20.77 -4.51 -17.84
N LYS A 256 20.31 -4.34 -19.07
CA LYS A 256 19.26 -3.39 -19.43
C LYS A 256 17.99 -4.15 -19.76
N ASN A 257 16.86 -3.68 -19.24
CA ASN A 257 15.55 -4.22 -19.57
C ASN A 257 15.25 -3.99 -21.07
N GLU A 258 14.73 -5.00 -21.73
CA GLU A 258 14.20 -4.92 -23.08
C GLU A 258 12.67 -4.95 -23.07
N SER A 259 12.05 -4.07 -23.83
CA SER A 259 10.59 -3.95 -23.94
C SER A 259 9.88 -5.20 -24.48
N ASN A 260 10.62 -6.19 -24.98
CA ASN A 260 10.07 -7.45 -25.48
C ASN A 260 9.95 -8.47 -24.35
N ARG A 261 8.76 -9.04 -24.17
CA ARG A 261 8.50 -10.06 -23.15
C ARG A 261 9.22 -11.36 -23.52
N GLY A 262 10.32 -11.65 -22.85
CA GLY A 262 10.75 -13.04 -22.63
C GLY A 262 11.18 -13.80 -23.87
N THR A 263 11.93 -13.22 -24.81
CA THR A 263 12.39 -13.98 -25.97
C THR A 263 13.23 -15.18 -25.55
N CYS A 264 12.92 -16.35 -26.07
CA CYS A 264 13.74 -17.55 -25.92
C CYS A 264 14.53 -17.84 -27.18
N LEU A 265 15.67 -18.55 -27.06
CA LEU A 265 16.48 -18.89 -28.22
C LEU A 265 15.75 -19.94 -29.07
N SER A 266 16.00 -19.93 -30.38
CA SER A 266 15.42 -20.93 -31.28
C SER A 266 15.82 -22.36 -30.89
N SER A 267 17.02 -22.54 -30.32
CA SER A 267 17.52 -23.80 -29.77
C SER A 267 16.78 -24.28 -28.53
N GLU A 268 16.01 -23.42 -27.86
CA GLU A 268 15.26 -23.74 -26.65
C GLU A 268 13.77 -23.98 -26.93
N THR A 269 13.35 -23.97 -28.20
CA THR A 269 11.94 -24.18 -28.56
C THR A 269 11.43 -25.52 -28.04
N GLY A 270 10.40 -25.49 -27.21
CA GLY A 270 9.78 -26.66 -26.57
C GLY A 270 10.37 -27.02 -25.21
N GLU A 271 11.49 -26.41 -24.80
CA GLU A 271 12.08 -26.62 -23.47
C GLU A 271 11.13 -26.09 -22.37
N LYS A 272 11.06 -26.83 -21.25
CA LYS A 272 10.19 -26.52 -20.10
C LYS A 272 11.02 -26.36 -18.83
N TYR A 273 10.76 -25.30 -18.07
CA TYR A 273 11.45 -25.01 -16.80
C TYR A 273 10.46 -24.76 -15.67
N LEU A 274 10.68 -25.42 -14.52
CA LEU A 274 9.92 -25.20 -13.29
C LEU A 274 10.62 -24.13 -12.44
N ILE A 275 9.92 -23.02 -12.17
CA ILE A 275 10.39 -21.85 -11.42
C ILE A 275 9.31 -21.43 -10.44
N LYS A 276 9.62 -21.43 -9.13
CA LYS A 276 8.66 -21.10 -8.05
C LYS A 276 7.28 -21.77 -8.23
N ASP A 277 7.29 -23.06 -8.56
CA ASP A 277 6.10 -23.91 -8.74
C ASP A 277 5.25 -23.55 -9.97
N LEU A 278 5.80 -22.73 -10.87
CA LEU A 278 5.24 -22.40 -12.17
C LEU A 278 6.10 -23.02 -13.27
N VAL A 279 5.47 -23.63 -14.27
CA VAL A 279 6.16 -24.18 -15.43
C VAL A 279 6.12 -23.19 -16.58
N TYR A 280 7.30 -22.83 -17.10
CA TYR A 280 7.49 -22.01 -18.28
C TYR A 280 7.86 -22.89 -19.48
N ILE A 281 7.38 -22.54 -20.67
CA ILE A 281 7.71 -23.18 -21.95
C ILE A 281 8.18 -22.13 -22.96
N CYS A 282 9.19 -22.47 -23.75
CA CYS A 282 9.60 -21.65 -24.89
C CYS A 282 8.74 -22.01 -26.11
N LYS A 283 7.83 -21.12 -26.49
CA LYS A 283 6.87 -21.32 -27.59
C LYS A 283 6.76 -20.06 -28.43
N GLY A 284 6.90 -20.20 -29.76
CA GLY A 284 6.83 -19.07 -30.68
C GLY A 284 7.95 -18.04 -30.50
N GLY A 285 9.11 -18.46 -29.96
CA GLY A 285 10.24 -17.57 -29.68
C GLY A 285 10.13 -16.80 -28.37
N TYR A 286 9.17 -17.14 -27.50
CA TYR A 286 8.99 -16.50 -26.19
C TYR A 286 8.78 -17.53 -25.07
N TRP A 287 9.30 -17.23 -23.88
CA TRP A 287 8.96 -17.87 -22.63
C TRP A 287 7.54 -17.48 -22.21
N GLN A 288 6.72 -18.49 -21.98
CA GLN A 288 5.31 -18.35 -21.62
C GLN A 288 4.98 -19.32 -20.49
N LEU A 289 4.04 -18.97 -19.62
CA LEU A 289 3.50 -19.93 -18.67
C LEU A 289 2.78 -21.04 -19.44
N THR A 290 3.06 -22.30 -19.10
CA THR A 290 2.34 -23.43 -19.68
C THR A 290 0.85 -23.33 -19.37
N THR A 291 0.08 -23.80 -20.33
CA THR A 291 -1.36 -24.02 -20.23
C THR A 291 -1.63 -25.52 -20.27
N ILE A 292 -2.89 -25.91 -20.06
CA ILE A 292 -3.31 -27.31 -20.19
C ILE A 292 -2.97 -27.91 -21.57
N GLU A 293 -2.95 -27.09 -22.62
CA GLU A 293 -2.61 -27.50 -23.99
C GLU A 293 -1.13 -27.87 -24.17
N ASP A 294 -0.27 -27.47 -23.23
CA ASP A 294 1.16 -27.77 -23.25
C ASP A 294 1.49 -29.02 -22.40
N THR A 295 0.46 -29.70 -21.87
CA THR A 295 0.56 -30.92 -21.05
C THR A 295 0.04 -32.14 -21.82
N ASP A 296 0.32 -33.36 -21.31
CA ASP A 296 -0.18 -34.62 -21.88
C ASP A 296 -1.64 -34.93 -21.54
N ILE A 297 -2.37 -33.98 -20.94
CA ILE A 297 -3.76 -34.20 -20.51
C ILE A 297 -4.71 -33.90 -21.66
N GLU A 298 -5.30 -34.96 -22.20
CA GLU A 298 -6.37 -34.87 -23.17
C GLU A 298 -7.74 -34.92 -22.48
N CYS A 299 -8.71 -34.17 -23.00
CA CYS A 299 -10.11 -34.25 -22.55
C CYS A 299 -10.82 -35.34 -23.35
N VAL A 300 -11.15 -36.43 -22.65
CA VAL A 300 -11.75 -37.67 -23.16
C VAL A 300 -12.96 -38.05 -22.31
N ASP A 301 -13.72 -39.05 -22.74
CA ASP A 301 -14.94 -39.45 -22.02
C ASP A 301 -14.64 -39.96 -20.60
N GLU A 302 -13.45 -40.56 -20.38
CA GLU A 302 -13.04 -41.10 -19.09
C GLU A 302 -12.79 -40.03 -18.01
N ASN A 303 -12.39 -38.82 -18.38
CA ASN A 303 -12.14 -37.70 -17.46
C ASN A 303 -13.14 -36.55 -17.62
N LEU A 304 -14.31 -36.84 -18.20
CA LEU A 304 -15.37 -35.86 -18.36
C LEU A 304 -15.78 -35.28 -17.00
N TYR A 305 -15.78 -33.95 -16.90
CA TYR A 305 -16.03 -33.15 -15.70
C TYR A 305 -14.94 -33.15 -14.64
N GLU A 306 -13.79 -33.79 -14.88
CA GLU A 306 -12.62 -33.62 -14.02
C GLU A 306 -12.05 -32.20 -14.12
N GLU A 307 -11.56 -31.68 -12.99
CA GLU A 307 -10.94 -30.36 -12.90
C GLU A 307 -9.41 -30.47 -12.74
N TYR A 308 -8.69 -29.64 -13.49
CA TYR A 308 -7.22 -29.57 -13.47
C TYR A 308 -6.74 -28.16 -13.12
N VAL A 309 -5.59 -28.06 -12.45
CA VAL A 309 -4.91 -26.78 -12.18
C VAL A 309 -3.53 -26.80 -12.83
N VAL A 310 -3.30 -25.88 -13.76
CA VAL A 310 -1.99 -25.64 -14.40
C VAL A 310 -1.59 -24.20 -14.15
N ASN A 311 -0.44 -23.96 -13.51
CA ASN A 311 0.05 -22.61 -13.16
C ASN A 311 -1.01 -21.73 -12.47
N GLY A 312 -1.78 -22.31 -11.56
CA GLY A 312 -2.86 -21.62 -10.82
C GLY A 312 -4.14 -21.35 -11.64
N THR A 313 -4.16 -21.67 -12.93
CA THR A 313 -5.36 -21.58 -13.77
C THR A 313 -6.15 -22.89 -13.70
N ARG A 314 -7.45 -22.80 -13.42
CA ARG A 314 -8.36 -23.95 -13.41
C ARG A 314 -8.94 -24.24 -14.79
N TYR A 315 -8.99 -25.51 -15.12
CA TYR A 315 -9.61 -26.07 -16.32
C TYR A 315 -10.57 -27.19 -15.92
N ALA A 316 -11.55 -27.46 -16.77
CA ALA A 316 -12.41 -28.63 -16.64
C ALA A 316 -12.57 -29.31 -18.00
N CYS A 317 -12.58 -30.63 -18.03
CA CYS A 317 -12.96 -31.37 -19.23
C CYS A 317 -14.49 -31.32 -19.38
N THR A 318 -14.99 -30.79 -20.49
CA THR A 318 -16.43 -30.71 -20.79
C THR A 318 -16.78 -31.52 -22.03
N ASP A 319 -18.07 -31.63 -22.32
CA ASP A 319 -18.60 -32.27 -23.53
C ASP A 319 -18.13 -31.61 -24.84
N THR A 320 -17.64 -30.38 -24.76
CA THR A 320 -17.05 -29.63 -25.88
C THR A 320 -15.52 -29.65 -25.90
N GLY A 321 -14.89 -30.38 -24.98
CA GLY A 321 -13.43 -30.43 -24.81
C GLY A 321 -12.93 -29.69 -23.57
N MET A 322 -11.62 -29.47 -23.49
CA MET A 322 -10.99 -28.83 -22.34
C MET A 322 -11.35 -27.33 -22.26
N ALA A 323 -11.99 -26.91 -21.17
CA ALA A 323 -12.45 -25.54 -20.98
C ALA A 323 -11.71 -24.83 -19.84
N LYS A 324 -11.20 -23.64 -20.11
CA LYS A 324 -10.64 -22.74 -19.08
C LYS A 324 -11.77 -22.15 -18.23
N LEU A 325 -11.68 -22.29 -16.91
CA LEU A 325 -12.70 -21.77 -16.00
C LEU A 325 -12.52 -20.26 -15.75
N SER A 326 -13.61 -19.51 -15.92
CA SER A 326 -13.70 -18.09 -15.57
C SER A 326 -14.46 -17.89 -14.25
N TYR A 327 -14.39 -16.67 -13.70
CA TYR A 327 -15.18 -16.34 -12.51
C TYR A 327 -16.69 -16.45 -12.81
N PRO A 328 -17.51 -17.06 -11.94
CA PRO A 328 -17.16 -17.55 -10.59
C PRO A 328 -16.62 -18.98 -10.54
N ALA A 329 -16.77 -19.78 -11.60
CA ALA A 329 -16.36 -21.20 -11.64
C ALA A 329 -14.87 -21.42 -11.29
N SER A 330 -14.00 -20.47 -11.61
CA SER A 330 -12.58 -20.49 -11.22
C SER A 330 -12.34 -20.45 -9.70
N LYS A 331 -13.35 -20.08 -8.90
CA LYS A 331 -13.31 -20.04 -7.43
C LYS A 331 -14.15 -21.13 -6.78
N ILE A 332 -15.33 -21.42 -7.32
CA ILE A 332 -16.31 -22.35 -6.71
C ILE A 332 -16.40 -23.70 -7.43
N GLY A 333 -15.52 -23.96 -8.39
CA GLY A 333 -15.47 -25.18 -9.18
C GLY A 333 -16.43 -25.16 -10.38
N TYR A 334 -16.25 -26.13 -11.27
CA TYR A 334 -17.09 -26.25 -12.46
C TYR A 334 -18.53 -26.64 -12.08
N CYS A 335 -19.52 -26.12 -12.83
CA CYS A 335 -20.92 -26.48 -12.72
C CYS A 335 -21.14 -27.74 -13.55
N ASN A 336 -20.97 -28.91 -12.94
CA ASN A 336 -21.17 -30.21 -13.58
C ASN A 336 -22.60 -30.73 -13.32
N PRO A 337 -23.03 -31.84 -13.96
CA PRO A 337 -24.37 -32.40 -13.77
C PRO A 337 -24.73 -32.71 -12.31
N ASP A 338 -23.75 -33.18 -11.52
CA ASP A 338 -23.96 -33.54 -10.12
C ASP A 338 -24.30 -32.34 -9.24
N ARG A 339 -23.91 -31.13 -9.67
CA ARG A 339 -24.13 -29.86 -8.98
C ARG A 339 -25.32 -29.09 -9.52
N ASN A 340 -26.08 -29.64 -10.48
CA ASN A 340 -27.21 -28.93 -11.07
C ASN A 340 -28.27 -28.61 -10.01
N GLY A 341 -28.55 -27.32 -9.82
CA GLY A 341 -29.44 -26.80 -8.78
C GLY A 341 -28.75 -26.40 -7.48
N ASP A 342 -27.45 -26.66 -7.32
CA ASP A 342 -26.67 -26.17 -6.18
C ASP A 342 -26.70 -24.64 -6.12
N MET A 343 -26.82 -24.10 -4.91
CA MET A 343 -26.74 -22.68 -4.63
C MET A 343 -25.55 -22.39 -3.71
N ILE A 344 -24.72 -21.43 -4.09
CA ILE A 344 -23.49 -21.05 -3.38
C ILE A 344 -23.41 -19.55 -3.27
N GLU A 345 -23.08 -19.07 -2.08
CA GLU A 345 -22.75 -17.66 -1.84
C GLU A 345 -21.24 -17.44 -2.01
N LEU A 346 -20.86 -16.51 -2.89
CA LEU A 346 -19.48 -16.07 -3.12
C LEU A 346 -19.46 -14.54 -3.13
N ASP A 347 -18.60 -13.93 -2.32
CA ASP A 347 -18.46 -12.47 -2.22
C ASP A 347 -19.80 -11.73 -2.01
N SER A 348 -20.63 -12.22 -1.08
CA SER A 348 -21.99 -11.71 -0.78
C SER A 348 -22.98 -11.79 -1.94
N THR A 349 -22.69 -12.62 -2.95
CA THR A 349 -23.56 -12.85 -4.11
C THR A 349 -23.93 -14.31 -4.22
N ASN A 350 -25.21 -14.60 -4.37
CA ASN A 350 -25.71 -15.96 -4.54
C ASN A 350 -25.67 -16.38 -6.03
N TYR A 351 -25.05 -17.53 -6.28
CA TYR A 351 -24.99 -18.19 -7.59
C TYR A 351 -25.74 -19.51 -7.54
N VAL A 352 -26.34 -19.89 -8.68
CA VAL A 352 -26.98 -21.18 -8.89
C VAL A 352 -26.38 -21.87 -10.10
N CYS A 353 -26.09 -23.16 -10.00
CA CYS A 353 -25.59 -23.99 -11.09
C CYS A 353 -26.78 -24.49 -11.93
N ARG A 354 -26.83 -24.09 -13.20
CA ARG A 354 -27.85 -24.51 -14.17
C ARG A 354 -27.22 -24.62 -15.56
N ASP A 355 -27.58 -25.65 -16.31
CA ASP A 355 -27.15 -25.84 -17.70
C ASP A 355 -25.62 -25.70 -17.86
N PHE A 356 -24.87 -26.33 -16.95
CA PHE A 356 -23.40 -26.30 -16.90
C PHE A 356 -22.76 -24.92 -16.63
N VAL A 357 -23.55 -23.93 -16.21
CA VAL A 357 -23.10 -22.56 -15.93
C VAL A 357 -23.55 -22.06 -14.56
N TRP A 358 -22.64 -21.39 -13.86
CA TRP A 358 -22.98 -20.60 -12.68
C TRP A 358 -23.58 -19.26 -13.11
N ARG A 359 -24.85 -19.03 -12.77
CA ARG A 359 -25.53 -17.74 -12.98
C ARG A 359 -25.95 -17.13 -11.65
N TYR A 360 -26.18 -15.81 -11.64
CA TYR A 360 -26.77 -15.16 -10.48
C TYR A 360 -28.11 -15.82 -10.11
N ALA A 361 -28.27 -16.14 -8.83
CA ALA A 361 -29.50 -16.71 -8.33
C ALA A 361 -30.60 -15.64 -8.40
N THR A 362 -31.73 -16.00 -9.00
CA THR A 362 -32.92 -15.15 -9.09
C THR A 362 -33.88 -15.48 -7.95
N VAL A 363 -34.86 -14.61 -7.71
CA VAL A 363 -35.92 -14.86 -6.71
C VAL A 363 -36.66 -16.18 -7.01
N SER A 364 -36.83 -16.53 -8.30
CA SER A 364 -37.43 -17.81 -8.70
C SER A 364 -36.56 -19.02 -8.33
N ASP A 365 -35.24 -18.89 -8.23
CA ASP A 365 -34.36 -20.00 -7.80
C ASP A 365 -34.52 -20.30 -6.31
N PHE A 366 -34.79 -19.27 -5.49
CA PHE A 366 -35.05 -19.43 -4.05
C PHE A 366 -36.48 -19.87 -3.73
N TYR A 367 -37.47 -19.28 -4.40
CA TYR A 367 -38.88 -19.39 -4.02
C TYR A 367 -39.77 -20.00 -5.11
N GLY A 368 -39.20 -20.45 -6.22
CA GLY A 368 -39.91 -20.96 -7.40
C GLY A 368 -40.60 -19.87 -8.20
N GLU A 369 -41.13 -20.23 -9.38
CA GLU A 369 -41.78 -19.27 -10.27
C GLU A 369 -42.98 -18.57 -9.63
N CYS A 370 -43.14 -17.30 -9.99
CA CYS A 370 -44.32 -16.50 -9.64
C CYS A 370 -45.52 -17.02 -10.44
N ASN A 371 -46.54 -17.49 -9.74
CA ASN A 371 -47.75 -18.04 -10.33
C ASN A 371 -48.96 -17.65 -9.48
N VAL A 372 -50.16 -17.98 -9.94
CA VAL A 372 -51.43 -17.55 -9.33
C VAL A 372 -51.52 -17.89 -7.83
N SER A 373 -50.92 -19.01 -7.38
CA SER A 373 -50.91 -19.39 -5.95
C SER A 373 -50.03 -18.50 -5.06
N LYS A 374 -49.14 -17.70 -5.68
CA LYS A 374 -48.19 -16.81 -5.00
C LYS A 374 -48.49 -15.33 -5.22
N TYR A 375 -49.57 -14.96 -5.91
CA TYR A 375 -49.89 -13.55 -6.14
C TYR A 375 -50.05 -12.79 -4.82
N GLY A 376 -49.34 -11.67 -4.69
CA GLY A 376 -49.29 -10.88 -3.45
C GLY A 376 -48.32 -11.41 -2.39
N LEU A 377 -47.67 -12.56 -2.60
CA LEU A 377 -46.63 -13.07 -1.70
C LEU A 377 -45.40 -12.15 -1.74
N VAL A 378 -44.96 -11.71 -0.57
CA VAL A 378 -43.74 -10.92 -0.40
C VAL A 378 -42.64 -11.77 0.21
N VAL A 379 -41.47 -11.80 -0.42
CA VAL A 379 -40.27 -12.52 0.02
C VAL A 379 -39.07 -11.59 0.08
N THR A 380 -38.01 -11.98 0.79
CA THR A 380 -36.77 -11.21 0.90
C THR A 380 -35.59 -12.03 0.37
N VAL A 381 -34.79 -11.42 -0.51
CA VAL A 381 -33.54 -11.98 -1.09
C VAL A 381 -32.49 -10.88 -1.08
N ASP A 382 -31.29 -11.16 -0.53
CA ASP A 382 -30.16 -10.22 -0.45
C ASP A 382 -30.55 -8.83 0.12
N GLY A 383 -31.37 -8.83 1.17
CA GLY A 383 -31.85 -7.62 1.84
C GLY A 383 -32.91 -6.81 1.07
N LYS A 384 -33.31 -7.26 -0.13
CA LYS A 384 -34.36 -6.63 -0.96
C LYS A 384 -35.67 -7.39 -0.87
N ARG A 385 -36.78 -6.66 -0.81
CA ARG A 385 -38.14 -7.24 -0.79
C ARG A 385 -38.70 -7.34 -2.20
N TYR A 386 -39.22 -8.52 -2.53
CA TYR A 386 -39.87 -8.83 -3.81
C TYR A 386 -41.30 -9.29 -3.58
N ILE A 387 -42.19 -8.90 -4.48
CA ILE A 387 -43.59 -9.32 -4.52
C ILE A 387 -43.86 -10.08 -5.83
N CYS A 388 -44.59 -11.19 -5.73
CA CYS A 388 -45.09 -11.88 -6.92
C CYS A 388 -46.34 -11.14 -7.43
N SER A 389 -46.16 -10.47 -8.57
CA SER A 389 -47.17 -9.63 -9.22
C SER A 389 -48.26 -10.49 -9.88
N ALA A 390 -49.50 -9.98 -9.91
CA ALA A 390 -50.59 -10.57 -10.69
C ALA A 390 -50.29 -10.68 -12.20
N LYS A 391 -49.23 -10.00 -12.68
CA LYS A 391 -48.68 -10.13 -14.03
C LYS A 391 -47.81 -11.39 -14.24
N GLY A 392 -47.68 -12.26 -13.23
CA GLY A 392 -46.94 -13.52 -13.33
C GLY A 392 -45.42 -13.39 -13.17
N SER A 393 -44.93 -12.30 -12.58
CA SER A 393 -43.49 -12.08 -12.39
C SER A 393 -43.15 -11.53 -11.01
N TRP A 394 -41.97 -11.91 -10.50
CA TRP A 394 -41.39 -11.30 -9.31
C TRP A 394 -40.91 -9.88 -9.64
N ARG A 395 -41.27 -8.91 -8.80
CA ARG A 395 -40.78 -7.53 -8.89
C ARG A 395 -40.45 -6.99 -7.51
N LEU A 396 -39.66 -5.93 -7.43
CA LEU A 396 -39.44 -5.22 -6.16
C LEU A 396 -40.74 -4.64 -5.63
N THR A 397 -40.88 -4.60 -4.30
CA THR A 397 -41.95 -3.84 -3.65
C THR A 397 -41.76 -2.34 -3.88
N SER A 398 -42.87 -1.62 -3.99
CA SER A 398 -42.86 -0.15 -3.98
C SER A 398 -42.88 0.37 -2.54
N ASP A 399 -42.43 1.62 -2.34
CA ASP A 399 -42.48 2.29 -1.03
C ASP A 399 -43.90 2.23 -0.41
N THR A 400 -44.93 2.40 -1.24
CA THR A 400 -46.34 2.30 -0.84
C THR A 400 -46.68 0.89 -0.32
N GLU A 401 -46.22 -0.16 -0.99
CA GLU A 401 -46.47 -1.55 -0.58
C GLU A 401 -45.66 -1.96 0.66
N ASP A 402 -44.46 -1.40 0.82
CA ASP A 402 -43.67 -1.59 2.04
C ASP A 402 -44.34 -0.97 3.27
N GLU A 403 -45.10 0.11 3.07
CA GLU A 403 -45.79 0.84 4.14
C GLU A 403 -47.21 0.34 4.42
N LEU A 404 -48.05 0.20 3.39
CA LEU A 404 -49.47 -0.16 3.50
C LEU A 404 -49.72 -1.67 3.42
N GLY A 405 -48.70 -2.43 3.04
CA GLY A 405 -48.83 -3.82 2.63
C GLY A 405 -49.22 -3.95 1.14
N PRO A 406 -49.11 -5.16 0.56
CA PRO A 406 -49.48 -5.40 -0.82
C PRO A 406 -51.00 -5.22 -1.04
N CYS A 407 -51.38 -4.62 -2.18
CA CYS A 407 -52.78 -4.63 -2.62
C CYS A 407 -53.15 -6.07 -2.99
N THR A 408 -54.14 -6.61 -2.29
CA THR A 408 -54.62 -7.99 -2.46
C THR A 408 -56.13 -7.97 -2.68
N GLU A 409 -56.70 -9.08 -3.13
CA GLU A 409 -58.15 -9.22 -3.28
C GLU A 409 -58.94 -8.82 -2.02
N LYS A 410 -58.40 -9.10 -0.83
CA LYS A 410 -59.01 -8.69 0.45
C LYS A 410 -59.12 -7.19 0.64
N LEU A 411 -58.26 -6.42 -0.03
CA LEU A 411 -58.20 -4.97 0.05
C LEU A 411 -58.80 -4.31 -1.20
N GLN A 412 -59.38 -5.07 -2.13
CA GLN A 412 -60.02 -4.51 -3.31
C GLN A 412 -61.07 -3.45 -2.90
N ASP A 413 -61.06 -2.33 -3.63
CA ASP A 413 -61.89 -1.14 -3.40
C ASP A 413 -61.65 -0.42 -2.05
N SER A 414 -60.67 -0.87 -1.26
CA SER A 414 -60.32 -0.23 0.01
C SER A 414 -59.48 1.01 -0.23
N ILE A 415 -59.81 2.09 0.48
CA ILE A 415 -59.01 3.32 0.52
C ILE A 415 -58.24 3.37 1.84
N LEU A 416 -56.91 3.26 1.77
CA LEU A 416 -56.02 3.35 2.92
C LEU A 416 -55.20 4.64 2.90
N LYS A 417 -54.77 5.08 4.08
CA LYS A 417 -53.99 6.30 4.27
C LYS A 417 -52.58 5.95 4.71
N ASN A 418 -51.58 6.53 4.04
CA ASN A 418 -50.18 6.38 4.44
C ASN A 418 -49.77 7.41 5.53
N LYS A 419 -48.56 7.30 6.07
CA LYS A 419 -47.98 8.16 7.11
C LYS A 419 -47.86 9.61 6.66
N SER A 420 -47.65 9.86 5.37
CA SER A 420 -47.63 11.24 4.83
C SER A 420 -49.03 11.83 4.66
N GLY A 421 -50.07 11.03 4.88
CA GLY A 421 -51.46 11.44 4.88
C GLY A 421 -52.14 11.42 3.51
N ALA A 422 -51.48 10.87 2.49
CA ALA A 422 -52.06 10.59 1.18
C ALA A 422 -52.93 9.33 1.23
N TYR A 423 -54.01 9.34 0.45
CA TYR A 423 -54.94 8.22 0.34
C TYR A 423 -54.66 7.42 -0.93
N TYR A 424 -54.69 6.10 -0.83
CA TYR A 424 -54.49 5.16 -1.93
C TYR A 424 -55.68 4.19 -1.98
N LEU A 425 -56.18 3.95 -3.19
CA LEU A 425 -57.19 2.97 -3.52
C LEU A 425 -56.49 1.70 -4.01
N CYS A 426 -56.80 0.56 -3.40
CA CYS A 426 -56.39 -0.74 -3.94
C CYS A 426 -57.41 -1.16 -5.01
N ASP A 427 -56.92 -1.27 -6.24
CA ASP A 427 -57.72 -1.74 -7.37
C ASP A 427 -56.86 -2.66 -8.24
N ASN A 428 -57.41 -3.79 -8.69
CA ASN A 428 -56.75 -4.72 -9.60
C ASN A 428 -55.31 -5.10 -9.18
N TRP A 429 -55.12 -5.40 -7.88
CA TRP A 429 -53.82 -5.79 -7.30
C TRP A 429 -52.73 -4.71 -7.30
N GLU A 430 -53.06 -3.44 -7.58
CA GLU A 430 -52.15 -2.30 -7.52
C GLU A 430 -52.73 -1.15 -6.66
N TRP A 431 -51.84 -0.36 -6.07
CA TRP A 431 -52.21 0.85 -5.32
C TRP A 431 -52.22 2.07 -6.25
N TYR A 432 -53.37 2.73 -6.36
CA TYR A 432 -53.52 4.01 -7.07
C TYR A 432 -53.78 5.15 -6.10
N ARG A 433 -53.26 6.35 -6.39
CA ARG A 433 -53.57 7.52 -5.55
C ARG A 433 -55.06 7.85 -5.66
N ALA A 434 -55.77 7.82 -4.53
CA ALA A 434 -57.21 8.08 -4.50
C ALA A 434 -57.49 9.56 -4.79
N SER A 435 -58.45 9.83 -5.69
CA SER A 435 -58.84 11.20 -6.01
C SER A 435 -59.63 11.85 -4.88
N LYS A 436 -59.61 13.19 -4.84
CA LYS A 436 -60.40 13.99 -3.89
C LYS A 436 -61.86 13.56 -3.81
N ASN A 437 -62.50 13.26 -4.95
CA ASN A 437 -63.91 12.86 -4.98
C ASN A 437 -64.13 11.43 -4.46
N GLN A 438 -63.19 10.52 -4.68
CA GLN A 438 -63.24 9.16 -4.13
C GLN A 438 -63.08 9.16 -2.60
N VAL A 439 -62.34 10.11 -2.03
CA VAL A 439 -62.15 10.25 -0.57
C VAL A 439 -63.29 11.03 0.09
N LEU A 440 -63.74 12.13 -0.51
CA LEU A 440 -64.77 13.01 0.09
C LEU A 440 -66.21 12.52 -0.17
N GLY A 441 -66.45 11.77 -1.23
CA GLY A 441 -67.81 11.43 -1.67
C GLY A 441 -68.65 12.65 -2.06
N THR A 442 -69.96 12.45 -2.23
CA THR A 442 -70.91 13.53 -2.55
C THR A 442 -71.39 14.21 -1.26
N CYS A 443 -71.31 15.54 -1.20
CA CYS A 443 -71.98 16.31 -0.15
C CYS A 443 -73.47 16.46 -0.50
N SER A 444 -74.33 16.05 0.42
CA SER A 444 -75.77 15.92 0.28
C SER A 444 -76.46 16.27 1.60
N ASP A 445 -77.79 16.38 1.59
CA ASP A 445 -78.54 16.65 2.82
C ASP A 445 -78.35 15.55 3.90
N ALA A 446 -77.91 14.35 3.50
CA ALA A 446 -77.69 13.21 4.40
C ALA A 446 -76.38 13.30 5.23
N ASN A 447 -75.41 14.11 4.79
CA ASN A 447 -74.11 14.29 5.42
C ASN A 447 -73.78 15.77 5.64
N GLU A 448 -74.80 16.63 5.71
CA GLU A 448 -74.66 18.05 6.06
C GLU A 448 -74.06 18.19 7.47
N GLY A 449 -72.99 18.97 7.58
CA GLY A 449 -72.20 19.15 8.80
C GLY A 449 -71.09 18.10 9.00
N ASP A 450 -71.02 17.05 8.17
CA ASP A 450 -69.91 16.10 8.24
C ASP A 450 -68.59 16.80 7.88
N THR A 451 -67.52 16.41 8.57
CA THR A 451 -66.19 16.97 8.32
C THR A 451 -65.20 15.88 7.93
N ILE A 452 -64.57 16.03 6.76
CA ILE A 452 -63.58 15.09 6.22
C ILE A 452 -62.27 15.83 5.96
N THR A 453 -61.14 15.21 6.33
CA THR A 453 -59.81 15.77 6.09
C THR A 453 -59.17 15.11 4.87
N TYR A 454 -58.92 15.90 3.82
CA TYR A 454 -58.19 15.48 2.62
C TYR A 454 -56.94 16.35 2.46
N GLU A 455 -55.78 15.70 2.36
CA GLU A 455 -54.46 16.35 2.47
C GLU A 455 -54.34 17.19 3.76
N SER A 456 -54.23 18.52 3.64
CA SER A 456 -54.04 19.46 4.77
C SER A 456 -55.26 20.35 5.06
N TYR A 457 -56.39 20.12 4.40
CA TYR A 457 -57.59 20.95 4.54
C TYR A 457 -58.74 20.18 5.19
N LEU A 458 -59.47 20.87 6.07
CA LEU A 458 -60.74 20.38 6.58
C LEU A 458 -61.83 20.80 5.61
N TYR A 459 -62.58 19.83 5.13
CA TYR A 459 -63.78 20.06 4.36
C TYR A 459 -64.98 19.80 5.25
N GLU A 460 -65.91 20.75 5.29
CA GLU A 460 -67.22 20.59 5.92
C GLU A 460 -68.28 20.56 4.83
N CYS A 461 -69.17 19.57 4.87
CA CYS A 461 -70.30 19.50 3.95
C CYS A 461 -71.31 20.55 4.41
N SER A 462 -71.45 21.62 3.64
CA SER A 462 -72.37 22.71 3.94
C SER A 462 -73.03 23.21 2.66
N GLU A 463 -74.36 23.32 2.68
CA GLU A 463 -75.17 23.76 1.55
C GLU A 463 -74.93 22.89 0.30
N LYS A 464 -74.86 21.57 0.46
CA LYS A 464 -74.60 20.61 -0.64
C LYS A 464 -73.23 20.80 -1.31
N THR A 465 -72.31 21.51 -0.66
CA THR A 465 -70.94 21.72 -1.14
C THR A 465 -69.91 21.51 -0.04
N TRP A 466 -68.75 20.95 -0.38
CA TRP A 466 -67.64 20.82 0.57
C TRP A 466 -66.89 22.16 0.70
N LYS A 467 -67.10 22.89 1.80
CA LYS A 467 -66.44 24.17 2.10
C LYS A 467 -65.10 23.96 2.81
N THR A 468 -64.08 24.73 2.41
CA THR A 468 -62.70 24.60 2.92
C THR A 468 -62.44 25.49 4.12
N HIS A 469 -61.96 24.91 5.20
CA HIS A 469 -61.41 25.63 6.35
C HIS A 469 -59.99 25.13 6.64
N SER A 470 -59.14 26.03 7.17
CA SER A 470 -57.90 25.56 7.78
C SER A 470 -58.30 24.78 9.04
N LEU A 471 -57.70 23.61 9.25
CA LEU A 471 -57.97 22.82 10.46
C LEU A 471 -57.67 23.61 11.75
N ILE A 472 -56.78 24.60 11.65
CA ILE A 472 -56.33 25.49 12.72
C ILE A 472 -57.46 26.39 13.22
N SER A 473 -58.26 26.97 12.32
CA SER A 473 -59.32 27.91 12.68
C SER A 473 -60.51 27.24 13.39
N LYS A 474 -60.69 25.92 13.23
CA LYS A 474 -61.67 25.11 13.98
C LYS A 474 -61.26 24.94 15.45
N GLU A 475 -59.97 24.80 15.72
CA GLU A 475 -59.44 24.51 17.07
C GLU A 475 -59.09 25.78 17.86
N LEU A 476 -58.64 26.84 17.19
CA LEU A 476 -58.19 28.09 17.82
C LEU A 476 -59.23 29.22 17.79
N GLY A 477 -60.37 29.01 17.14
CA GLY A 477 -61.36 30.05 16.85
C GLY A 477 -60.91 30.99 15.71
N PHE A 478 -61.82 31.83 15.21
CA PHE A 478 -61.55 32.68 14.05
C PHE A 478 -60.53 33.79 14.36
N CYS A 479 -59.49 33.95 13.54
CA CYS A 479 -58.62 35.12 13.60
C CYS A 479 -59.36 36.33 13.04
N THR A 480 -59.55 37.34 13.88
CA THR A 480 -60.25 38.57 13.59
C THR A 480 -59.46 39.74 14.16
N THR A 481 -59.87 40.96 13.84
CA THR A 481 -59.25 42.17 14.41
C THR A 481 -59.36 42.26 15.93
N LYS A 482 -60.26 41.49 16.57
CA LYS A 482 -60.46 41.47 18.03
C LYS A 482 -59.42 40.63 18.78
N ASN A 483 -58.88 39.59 18.17
CA ASN A 483 -57.85 38.71 18.74
C ASN A 483 -56.52 38.82 17.98
N LYS A 484 -56.25 39.99 17.38
CA LYS A 484 -54.97 40.32 16.76
C LYS A 484 -53.79 40.05 17.71
N GLY A 485 -52.80 39.32 17.23
CA GLY A 485 -51.60 38.95 18.01
C GLY A 485 -51.88 37.90 19.10
N ALA A 486 -53.09 37.34 19.17
CA ALA A 486 -53.36 36.18 20.02
C ALA A 486 -52.48 35.00 19.58
N LYS A 487 -51.97 34.26 20.57
CA LYS A 487 -51.21 33.04 20.40
C LYS A 487 -52.16 31.86 20.47
N GLY A 488 -52.08 30.95 19.51
CA GLY A 488 -52.76 29.67 19.58
C GLY A 488 -51.83 28.53 19.15
N VAL A 489 -52.05 27.34 19.69
CA VAL A 489 -51.21 26.16 19.43
C VAL A 489 -52.07 25.11 18.75
N TYR A 490 -51.68 24.69 17.55
CA TYR A 490 -52.35 23.66 16.78
C TYR A 490 -51.35 22.60 16.36
N ARG A 491 -51.56 21.34 16.78
CA ARG A 491 -50.65 20.19 16.53
C ARG A 491 -49.18 20.54 16.81
N ASP A 492 -48.91 21.01 18.03
CA ASP A 492 -47.59 21.41 18.52
C ASP A 492 -46.90 22.56 17.77
N THR A 493 -47.59 23.18 16.82
CA THR A 493 -47.11 24.35 16.10
C THR A 493 -47.82 25.60 16.62
N VAL A 494 -47.06 26.64 16.94
CA VAL A 494 -47.61 27.92 17.40
C VAL A 494 -47.98 28.79 16.20
N TYR A 495 -49.14 29.43 16.28
CA TYR A 495 -49.65 30.40 15.33
C TYR A 495 -49.96 31.72 16.04
N TYR A 496 -49.83 32.82 15.30
CA TYR A 496 -50.32 34.13 15.71
C TYR A 496 -51.41 34.62 14.76
N CYS A 497 -52.37 35.37 15.29
CA CYS A 497 -53.40 36.00 14.48
C CYS A 497 -52.89 37.30 13.83
N TYR A 498 -52.79 37.32 12.49
CA TYR A 498 -52.26 38.44 11.69
C TYR A 498 -53.34 39.20 10.94
N SER A 499 -54.50 39.41 11.56
CA SER A 499 -55.63 40.11 10.95
C SER A 499 -55.26 41.52 10.45
N ASP A 500 -54.29 42.18 11.08
CA ASP A 500 -53.78 43.50 10.67
C ASP A 500 -52.89 43.48 9.42
N ARG A 501 -52.58 42.28 8.91
CA ARG A 501 -51.82 42.02 7.69
C ARG A 501 -52.68 41.32 6.63
N GLY A 502 -54.01 41.25 6.83
CA GLY A 502 -54.96 40.60 5.92
C GLY A 502 -54.86 39.08 5.89
N LYS A 503 -54.29 38.46 6.92
CA LYS A 503 -54.09 37.01 7.02
C LYS A 503 -54.88 36.43 8.19
N ASP A 504 -55.30 35.17 8.07
CA ASP A 504 -55.84 34.35 9.17
C ASP A 504 -54.69 33.99 10.15
N TRP A 505 -54.81 32.89 10.90
CA TRP A 505 -53.71 32.31 11.68
C TRP A 505 -52.51 31.98 10.78
N ALA A 506 -51.35 32.60 11.04
CA ALA A 506 -50.11 32.24 10.36
C ALA A 506 -49.11 31.67 11.36
N LYS A 507 -48.31 30.71 10.88
CA LYS A 507 -47.28 30.05 11.68
C LYS A 507 -46.34 31.10 12.26
N ALA A 508 -46.10 31.03 13.56
CA ALA A 508 -45.13 31.90 14.21
C ALA A 508 -43.75 31.68 13.58
N SER A 509 -43.05 32.76 13.24
CA SER A 509 -41.64 32.66 12.87
C SER A 509 -40.82 32.18 14.07
N GLU A 510 -39.63 31.65 13.81
CA GLU A 510 -38.69 31.21 14.86
C GLU A 510 -38.42 32.32 15.89
N LEU A 511 -38.26 33.56 15.43
CA LEU A 511 -38.06 34.71 16.33
C LEU A 511 -39.32 35.04 17.15
N GLU A 512 -40.53 34.87 16.61
CA GLU A 512 -41.77 35.12 17.37
C GLU A 512 -42.12 33.98 18.34
N LEU A 513 -41.67 32.75 18.05
CA LEU A 513 -41.69 31.63 19.00
C LEU A 513 -40.80 31.95 20.22
N LEU A 514 -39.63 32.53 19.95
CA LEU A 514 -38.60 32.81 20.94
C LEU A 514 -38.87 34.09 21.76
N LEU A 515 -39.33 35.16 21.11
CA LEU A 515 -39.40 36.52 21.66
C LEU A 515 -40.84 37.04 21.84
N GLY A 516 -41.83 36.32 21.32
CA GLY A 516 -43.21 36.77 21.27
C GLY A 516 -43.55 37.64 20.06
N PHE A 517 -44.81 38.08 19.97
CA PHE A 517 -45.31 38.85 18.83
C PHE A 517 -44.74 40.28 18.79
N CYS A 518 -44.04 40.63 17.71
CA CYS A 518 -43.58 42.01 17.47
C CYS A 518 -44.72 42.87 16.92
N ARG A 519 -45.18 43.84 17.72
CA ARG A 519 -46.22 44.76 17.30
C ARG A 519 -45.68 45.82 16.34
N LYS A 520 -46.52 46.24 15.39
CA LYS A 520 -46.16 47.19 14.33
C LYS A 520 -45.84 48.60 14.85
N ASP A 521 -46.40 48.97 16.01
CA ASP A 521 -46.39 50.30 16.62
C ASP A 521 -45.31 50.51 17.70
N THR A 522 -44.49 49.49 18.00
CA THR A 522 -43.47 49.55 19.07
C THR A 522 -42.06 49.31 18.53
N THR A 523 -41.07 50.05 19.05
CA THR A 523 -39.63 49.79 18.81
C THR A 523 -38.90 49.61 20.12
N TYR A 524 -38.29 48.44 20.32
CA TYR A 524 -37.52 48.10 21.52
C TYR A 524 -36.57 46.94 21.24
N ILE A 525 -35.59 46.72 22.13
CA ILE A 525 -34.58 45.66 22.02
C ILE A 525 -34.82 44.64 23.14
N VAL A 526 -34.73 43.35 22.81
CA VAL A 526 -34.83 42.24 23.74
C VAL A 526 -33.58 41.39 23.63
N GLU A 527 -33.02 40.99 24.76
CA GLU A 527 -31.98 39.99 24.85
C GLU A 527 -32.60 38.62 25.11
N LYS A 528 -32.18 37.61 24.33
CA LYS A 528 -32.55 36.21 24.56
C LYS A 528 -31.37 35.32 24.21
N GLU A 529 -30.97 34.48 25.16
CA GLU A 529 -29.86 33.52 24.99
C GLU A 529 -28.55 34.19 24.51
N GLY A 530 -28.31 35.41 24.98
CA GLY A 530 -27.10 36.18 24.66
C GLY A 530 -27.13 36.89 23.29
N ILE A 531 -28.21 36.73 22.51
CA ILE A 531 -28.43 37.43 21.24
C ILE A 531 -29.43 38.57 21.44
N PHE A 532 -29.12 39.74 20.87
CA PHE A 532 -29.97 40.92 20.96
C PHE A 532 -30.81 41.10 19.69
N TYR A 533 -32.12 41.27 19.87
CA TYR A 533 -33.08 41.43 18.80
C TYR A 533 -33.83 42.74 18.92
N LYS A 534 -34.08 43.40 17.80
CA LYS A 534 -34.82 44.65 17.67
C LYS A 534 -36.18 44.37 17.04
N CYS A 535 -37.26 44.68 17.75
CA CYS A 535 -38.59 44.76 17.15
C CYS A 535 -38.71 46.12 16.48
N TYR A 536 -38.98 46.14 15.17
CA TYR A 536 -39.17 47.37 14.40
C TYR A 536 -40.18 47.16 13.28
N SER A 537 -41.24 47.98 13.26
CA SER A 537 -42.31 47.94 12.24
C SER A 537 -43.00 46.57 12.10
N GLY A 538 -43.15 45.83 13.20
CA GLY A 538 -43.89 44.56 13.23
C GLY A 538 -43.07 43.33 12.82
N SER A 539 -41.75 43.49 12.69
CA SER A 539 -40.83 42.38 12.44
C SER A 539 -39.66 42.42 13.42
N TRP A 540 -39.26 41.23 13.88
CA TRP A 540 -38.00 41.04 14.60
C TRP A 540 -36.83 41.05 13.60
N LYS A 541 -35.73 41.67 14.01
CA LYS A 541 -34.44 41.65 13.32
C LYS A 541 -33.32 41.60 14.35
N ASP A 542 -32.11 41.21 13.95
CA ASP A 542 -30.95 41.31 14.82
C ASP A 542 -30.66 42.77 15.16
N ALA A 543 -30.37 43.05 16.44
CA ALA A 543 -29.95 44.37 16.86
C ALA A 543 -28.52 44.65 16.39
N ALA A 544 -28.21 45.88 15.98
CA ALA A 544 -26.85 46.26 15.65
C ALA A 544 -25.99 46.39 16.92
N GLN A 545 -24.69 46.10 16.84
CA GLN A 545 -23.76 46.24 17.98
C GLN A 545 -23.80 47.65 18.59
N SER A 546 -23.93 48.68 17.75
CA SER A 546 -24.03 50.09 18.19
C SER A 546 -25.31 50.40 18.96
N ASP A 547 -26.42 49.69 18.67
CA ASP A 547 -27.70 49.86 19.37
C ASP A 547 -27.62 49.34 20.81
N VAL A 548 -26.72 48.38 21.08
CA VAL A 548 -26.58 47.69 22.37
C VAL A 548 -25.38 48.19 23.18
N LEU A 549 -24.17 48.16 22.61
CA LEU A 549 -22.93 48.45 23.33
C LEU A 549 -22.66 49.95 23.48
N LYS A 550 -23.24 50.78 22.59
CA LYS A 550 -22.93 52.21 22.43
C LYS A 550 -21.43 52.45 22.16
N SER A 551 -21.00 53.71 22.10
CA SER A 551 -19.59 54.06 21.86
C SER A 551 -18.69 53.69 23.05
N CYS A 552 -17.46 53.26 22.77
CA CYS A 552 -16.47 52.89 23.79
C CYS A 552 -15.67 54.12 24.26
N TYR A 553 -15.64 54.39 25.56
CA TYR A 553 -14.86 55.50 26.15
C TYR A 553 -14.02 55.09 27.37
N SER A 554 -14.05 53.82 27.78
CA SER A 554 -13.35 53.33 28.98
C SER A 554 -11.85 53.22 28.76
N THR A 555 -11.08 53.66 29.76
CA THR A 555 -9.61 53.49 29.87
C THR A 555 -9.21 52.38 30.85
N ALA A 556 -10.19 51.75 31.51
CA ALA A 556 -9.99 50.76 32.57
C ALA A 556 -10.33 49.32 32.15
N GLY A 557 -10.66 49.07 30.89
CA GLY A 557 -10.97 47.73 30.38
C GLY A 557 -12.38 47.26 30.72
N GLU A 558 -13.42 48.01 30.31
CA GLU A 558 -14.82 47.61 30.51
C GLU A 558 -15.16 46.42 29.59
N LYS A 559 -15.70 45.33 30.15
CA LYS A 559 -16.17 44.17 29.37
C LYS A 559 -17.69 44.22 29.17
N LYS A 560 -18.15 43.91 27.95
CA LYS A 560 -19.57 43.71 27.62
C LYS A 560 -19.76 42.53 26.69
N VAL A 561 -20.92 41.90 26.74
CA VAL A 561 -21.27 40.80 25.84
C VAL A 561 -22.23 41.31 24.77
N PHE A 562 -21.99 40.93 23.52
CA PHE A 562 -22.93 41.16 22.42
C PHE A 562 -22.98 39.92 21.53
N ASN A 563 -24.17 39.33 21.36
CA ASN A 563 -24.39 38.10 20.59
C ASN A 563 -23.46 36.95 21.02
N GLY A 564 -23.36 36.72 22.32
CA GLY A 564 -22.53 35.66 22.92
C GLY A 564 -21.02 35.88 22.82
N LYS A 565 -20.55 36.98 22.21
CA LYS A 565 -19.13 37.34 22.15
C LYS A 565 -18.81 38.40 23.19
N GLU A 566 -17.75 38.18 23.95
CA GLU A 566 -17.22 39.20 24.86
C GLU A 566 -16.46 40.26 24.07
N PHE A 567 -16.69 41.52 24.42
CA PHE A 567 -16.00 42.68 23.91
C PHE A 567 -15.37 43.43 25.08
N VAL A 568 -14.17 43.96 24.87
CA VAL A 568 -13.49 44.82 25.84
C VAL A 568 -13.30 46.23 25.26
N CYS A 569 -13.60 47.22 26.07
CA CYS A 569 -13.36 48.62 25.82
C CYS A 569 -12.19 49.09 26.68
N ASP A 570 -11.03 49.22 26.05
CA ASP A 570 -9.81 49.74 26.66
C ASP A 570 -9.07 50.62 25.65
N THR A 571 -9.41 51.91 25.67
CA THR A 571 -8.85 52.87 24.72
C THR A 571 -7.34 53.09 24.90
N THR A 572 -6.80 52.82 26.10
CA THR A 572 -5.37 53.02 26.43
C THR A 572 -4.53 51.81 26.04
N ALA A 573 -4.95 50.59 26.42
CA ALA A 573 -4.17 49.39 26.12
C ALA A 573 -4.22 49.00 24.63
N LEU A 574 -5.29 49.35 23.93
CA LEU A 574 -5.52 49.01 22.52
C LEU A 574 -5.23 50.16 21.55
N ASN A 575 -5.04 51.40 22.03
CA ASN A 575 -4.87 52.60 21.21
C ASN A 575 -6.00 52.76 20.16
N SER A 576 -7.24 52.49 20.56
CA SER A 576 -8.41 52.55 19.68
C SER A 576 -9.20 53.85 19.89
N SER A 577 -9.59 54.52 18.81
CA SER A 577 -10.42 55.73 18.82
C SER A 577 -11.90 55.38 19.05
N GLY A 578 -12.22 54.86 20.23
CA GLY A 578 -13.59 54.60 20.67
C GLY A 578 -14.25 53.34 20.12
N ALA A 579 -13.46 52.36 19.69
CA ALA A 579 -13.93 51.06 19.19
C ALA A 579 -13.79 49.95 20.25
N TRP A 580 -14.80 49.07 20.33
CA TRP A 580 -14.79 47.85 21.13
C TRP A 580 -13.94 46.76 20.46
N TYR A 581 -13.10 46.07 21.23
CA TYR A 581 -12.33 44.92 20.77
C TYR A 581 -13.10 43.63 21.05
N ALA A 582 -13.39 42.85 20.01
CA ALA A 582 -14.00 41.54 20.15
C ALA A 582 -12.95 40.53 20.64
N LEU A 583 -13.16 39.94 21.82
CA LEU A 583 -12.33 38.85 22.30
C LEU A 583 -12.47 37.65 21.36
N THR A 584 -11.34 37.11 20.94
CA THR A 584 -11.29 35.87 20.18
C THR A 584 -11.54 34.67 21.09
N ALA A 585 -11.84 33.52 20.49
CA ALA A 585 -11.91 32.26 21.24
C ALA A 585 -10.60 31.97 22.00
N LEU A 586 -9.46 32.34 21.39
CA LEU A 586 -8.14 32.16 21.99
C LEU A 586 -7.91 33.12 23.17
N ASP A 587 -8.32 34.39 23.06
CA ASP A 587 -8.26 35.33 24.20
C ASP A 587 -9.10 34.81 25.39
N SER A 588 -10.26 34.24 25.09
CA SER A 588 -11.18 33.68 26.09
C SER A 588 -10.58 32.43 26.75
N ALA A 589 -9.99 31.52 25.95
CA ALA A 589 -9.36 30.30 26.44
C ALA A 589 -8.09 30.57 27.27
N ILE A 590 -7.33 31.61 26.92
CA ILE A 590 -6.16 32.07 27.67
C ILE A 590 -6.58 32.84 28.94
N GLY A 591 -7.79 33.40 28.96
CA GLY A 591 -8.29 34.26 30.04
C GLY A 591 -7.71 35.69 30.01
N GLU A 592 -7.03 36.06 28.92
CA GLU A 592 -6.33 37.33 28.75
C GLU A 592 -6.22 37.64 27.24
N TYR A 593 -6.36 38.91 26.85
CA TYR A 593 -6.21 39.32 25.45
C TYR A 593 -4.89 40.02 25.18
N CYS A 594 -4.36 39.81 23.97
CA CYS A 594 -3.08 40.37 23.58
C CYS A 594 -3.15 41.91 23.51
N ARG A 595 -2.36 42.57 24.38
CA ARG A 595 -2.30 44.03 24.54
C ARG A 595 -0.88 44.52 24.73
N THR A 596 -0.68 45.83 24.61
CA THR A 596 0.66 46.46 24.65
C THR A 596 1.47 46.06 25.89
N ALA A 597 0.83 45.99 27.07
CA ALA A 597 1.50 45.66 28.33
C ALA A 597 2.04 44.22 28.43
N ILE A 598 1.61 43.31 27.54
CA ILE A 598 2.00 41.90 27.56
C ILE A 598 2.52 41.41 26.19
N LEU A 599 2.99 42.33 25.34
CA LEU A 599 3.70 41.95 24.13
C LEU A 599 4.88 41.02 24.49
N GLU A 600 5.13 40.03 23.63
CA GLU A 600 6.09 38.95 23.80
C GLU A 600 5.83 38.00 24.99
N LYS A 601 4.74 38.19 25.75
CA LYS A 601 4.30 37.20 26.75
C LYS A 601 3.94 35.90 26.05
N LYS A 602 4.44 34.78 26.58
CA LYS A 602 4.15 33.42 26.11
C LYS A 602 3.13 32.76 27.02
N VAL A 603 2.15 32.07 26.45
CA VAL A 603 1.14 31.32 27.18
C VAL A 603 0.97 29.95 26.54
N ARG A 604 0.89 28.91 27.36
CA ARG A 604 0.65 27.52 26.94
C ARG A 604 -0.84 27.22 27.07
N LEU A 605 -1.45 26.66 26.02
CA LEU A 605 -2.83 26.21 26.02
C LEU A 605 -2.90 24.82 25.38
N GLY A 606 -3.12 23.78 26.19
CA GLY A 606 -2.94 22.40 25.75
C GLY A 606 -1.48 22.12 25.39
N ASN A 607 -1.25 21.54 24.20
CA ASN A 607 0.09 21.30 23.68
C ASN A 607 0.68 22.51 22.94
N ASP A 608 -0.15 23.48 22.54
CA ASP A 608 0.30 24.64 21.78
C ASP A 608 0.84 25.75 22.69
N VAL A 609 1.84 26.48 22.19
CA VAL A 609 2.36 27.70 22.81
C VAL A 609 1.99 28.87 21.91
N TYR A 610 1.53 29.96 22.53
CA TYR A 610 1.16 31.20 21.85
C TYR A 610 1.96 32.36 22.42
N VAL A 611 2.24 33.36 21.57
CA VAL A 611 2.96 34.57 21.92
C VAL A 611 2.19 35.80 21.47
N CYS A 612 2.06 36.79 22.36
CA CYS A 612 1.32 38.02 22.07
C CYS A 612 2.18 38.96 21.20
N ARG A 613 1.70 39.29 19.99
CA ARG A 613 2.43 40.10 19.00
C ARG A 613 1.55 41.13 18.32
N VAL A 614 2.20 42.06 17.62
CA VAL A 614 1.52 42.95 16.67
C VAL A 614 1.22 42.16 15.39
N ASP A 615 -0.01 42.27 14.90
CA ASP A 615 -0.46 41.64 13.67
C ASP A 615 0.29 42.24 12.46
N ALA A 616 0.94 41.38 11.68
CA ALA A 616 1.73 41.80 10.51
C ALA A 616 0.86 42.46 9.42
N SER A 617 -0.41 42.07 9.32
CA SER A 617 -1.37 42.59 8.33
C SER A 617 -2.07 43.86 8.79
N ALA A 618 -2.12 44.10 10.09
CA ALA A 618 -2.76 45.27 10.70
C ALA A 618 -1.89 45.81 11.84
N LYS A 619 -0.96 46.72 11.51
CA LYS A 619 0.10 47.25 12.41
C LYS A 619 -0.37 47.80 13.77
N TYR A 620 -1.66 48.06 13.95
CA TYR A 620 -2.29 48.53 15.19
C TYR A 620 -2.98 47.43 16.01
N ARG A 621 -3.30 46.29 15.38
CA ARG A 621 -3.96 45.14 16.01
C ARG A 621 -2.91 44.26 16.69
N LYS A 622 -3.25 43.77 17.87
CA LYS A 622 -2.42 42.85 18.66
C LYS A 622 -3.17 41.53 18.81
N THR A 623 -2.51 40.41 18.56
CA THR A 623 -3.12 39.09 18.55
C THR A 623 -2.16 38.06 19.14
N TRP A 624 -2.72 37.02 19.73
CA TRP A 624 -1.97 35.80 20.03
C TRP A 624 -1.61 35.12 18.70
N GLN A 625 -0.32 34.89 18.51
CA GLN A 625 0.22 34.18 17.35
C GLN A 625 0.83 32.87 17.82
N ASP A 626 0.86 31.89 16.92
CA ASP A 626 1.51 30.60 17.18
C ASP A 626 2.99 30.80 17.49
N TYR A 627 3.46 30.08 18.51
CA TYR A 627 4.89 29.99 18.80
C TYR A 627 5.54 29.08 17.76
N SER A 628 6.18 29.70 16.78
CA SER A 628 6.75 29.06 15.59
C SER A 628 8.20 28.63 15.80
N LEU A 629 8.75 27.87 14.85
CA LEU A 629 10.17 27.51 14.81
C LEU A 629 11.10 28.74 14.88
N GLY A 630 10.70 29.86 14.26
CA GLY A 630 11.44 31.12 14.30
C GLY A 630 11.45 31.81 15.66
N ASP A 631 10.72 31.27 16.64
CA ASP A 631 10.65 31.79 18.01
C ASP A 631 11.61 31.09 18.95
N TYR A 632 12.09 29.88 18.58
CA TYR A 632 13.22 29.24 19.25
C TYR A 632 14.55 29.84 18.81
N LEU A 633 14.68 30.05 17.50
CA LEU A 633 15.86 30.63 16.88
C LEU A 633 15.43 31.77 15.97
N ARG A 634 15.96 32.98 16.19
CA ARG A 634 15.71 34.14 15.32
C ARG A 634 16.23 33.83 13.91
N TYR A 635 15.80 34.58 12.90
CA TYR A 635 16.33 34.37 11.56
C TYR A 635 17.86 34.55 11.55
N CYS A 636 18.61 33.52 11.15
CA CYS A 636 20.06 33.60 10.98
C CYS A 636 20.33 34.30 9.66
N ASP A 637 21.06 35.41 9.73
CA ASP A 637 21.44 36.24 8.60
C ASP A 637 22.89 36.70 8.77
N LYS A 638 23.37 37.50 7.81
CA LYS A 638 24.73 38.03 7.79
C LYS A 638 25.12 38.80 9.03
N ASP A 639 24.16 39.47 9.69
CA ASP A 639 24.42 40.35 10.82
C ASP A 639 24.49 39.58 12.13
N ARG A 640 24.14 38.28 12.09
CA ARG A 640 24.06 37.37 13.25
C ARG A 640 25.05 36.23 13.19
N VAL A 641 25.92 36.17 12.18
CA VAL A 641 26.95 35.12 12.08
C VAL A 641 27.82 35.15 13.36
N GLY A 642 27.92 34.00 14.02
CA GLY A 642 28.61 33.84 15.30
C GLY A 642 27.71 33.98 16.53
N ASP A 643 26.49 34.52 16.39
CA ASP A 643 25.51 34.57 17.48
C ASP A 643 25.18 33.15 17.95
N ARG A 644 24.91 33.03 19.25
CA ARG A 644 24.51 31.77 19.88
C ARG A 644 23.12 31.91 20.46
N GLU A 645 22.24 31.00 20.07
CA GLU A 645 20.85 30.98 20.54
C GLU A 645 20.45 29.57 20.97
N PHE A 646 19.54 29.49 21.94
CA PHE A 646 19.03 28.23 22.44
C PHE A 646 18.01 27.64 21.46
N ASN A 647 18.26 26.44 20.94
CA ASN A 647 17.43 25.79 19.92
C ASN A 647 16.24 24.99 20.48
N GLY A 648 16.04 25.00 21.80
CA GLY A 648 15.01 24.21 22.48
C GLY A 648 15.56 23.02 23.28
N VAL A 649 16.77 22.55 22.95
CA VAL A 649 17.46 21.45 23.65
C VAL A 649 18.81 21.92 24.19
N ASP A 650 19.56 22.63 23.36
CA ASP A 650 20.89 23.17 23.67
C ASP A 650 21.13 24.45 22.85
N THR A 651 22.39 24.77 22.57
CA THR A 651 22.82 26.00 21.91
C THR A 651 23.18 25.72 20.45
N SER A 652 22.64 26.51 19.53
CA SER A 652 23.07 26.59 18.14
C SER A 652 23.86 27.88 17.91
N VAL A 653 24.76 27.87 16.93
CA VAL A 653 25.49 29.04 16.45
C VAL A 653 25.06 29.39 15.03
N CYS A 654 24.84 30.66 14.73
CA CYS A 654 24.52 31.10 13.37
C CYS A 654 25.80 31.11 12.53
N ILE A 655 25.79 30.41 11.40
CA ILE A 655 26.95 30.27 10.51
C ILE A 655 26.60 30.66 9.08
N GLN A 656 27.62 31.04 8.31
CA GLN A 656 27.52 31.34 6.89
C GLN A 656 28.18 30.20 6.08
N ASN A 657 27.48 29.62 5.08
CA ASN A 657 28.18 28.80 4.07
C ASN A 657 28.86 29.74 3.09
N VAL A 658 30.15 29.51 2.89
CA VAL A 658 30.91 30.10 1.78
C VAL A 658 31.56 28.98 0.98
N CYS A 659 30.77 28.02 0.49
CA CYS A 659 31.28 27.00 -0.43
C CYS A 659 31.07 27.46 -1.87
N GLY A 660 31.99 28.31 -2.35
CA GLY A 660 32.23 28.59 -3.77
C GLY A 660 33.51 27.88 -4.21
N SER A 661 33.68 27.71 -5.52
CA SER A 661 34.68 26.86 -6.20
C SER A 661 36.18 27.16 -5.97
N ASP A 662 36.57 27.93 -4.97
CA ASP A 662 37.96 28.22 -4.66
C ASP A 662 38.21 28.08 -3.14
N MET A 663 39.19 27.24 -2.76
CA MET A 663 39.71 27.18 -1.39
C MET A 663 40.16 28.57 -0.91
N ILE A 664 40.00 28.87 0.40
CA ILE A 664 41.01 29.43 1.33
C ILE A 664 40.39 29.65 2.75
N GLU A 665 40.96 28.95 3.76
CA GLU A 665 41.22 29.25 5.20
C GLU A 665 40.13 29.83 6.15
N GLU A 666 40.09 29.65 7.48
CA GLU A 666 40.69 28.78 8.52
C GLU A 666 39.86 29.05 9.80
N TYR A 667 39.43 28.03 10.56
CA TYR A 667 39.09 28.23 11.98
C TYR A 667 39.57 27.06 12.84
N ALA A 668 40.25 27.39 13.93
CA ALA A 668 40.84 26.45 14.86
C ALA A 668 39.83 26.02 15.94
N TYR A 669 39.61 24.72 16.06
CA TYR A 669 39.07 24.10 17.27
C TYR A 669 40.02 22.97 17.69
N ASP A 670 40.42 22.94 18.96
CA ASP A 670 41.31 21.96 19.61
C ASP A 670 42.77 21.79 19.10
N GLY A 671 43.20 22.54 18.08
CA GLY A 671 44.56 22.43 17.56
C GLY A 671 44.78 21.23 16.63
N LYS A 672 43.74 20.45 16.31
CA LYS A 672 43.71 19.55 15.15
C LYS A 672 42.80 20.11 14.06
N LYS A 673 43.29 20.06 12.82
CA LYS A 673 42.59 20.54 11.62
C LYS A 673 41.39 19.63 11.34
N THR A 674 40.21 20.18 11.09
CA THR A 674 39.06 19.40 10.57
C THR A 674 38.30 20.24 9.55
N THR A 675 38.15 19.71 8.34
CA THR A 675 37.40 20.31 7.22
C THR A 675 36.06 19.57 7.09
N LEU A 676 34.94 20.28 7.02
CA LEU A 676 33.66 19.70 6.59
C LEU A 676 33.04 20.63 5.52
N CYS A 677 33.25 20.29 4.26
CA CYS A 677 32.56 20.90 3.12
C CYS A 677 31.75 19.79 2.43
N VAL A 678 30.45 19.99 2.22
CA VAL A 678 29.63 19.14 1.34
C VAL A 678 29.17 20.04 0.19
N ARG A 679 29.37 19.57 -1.05
CA ARG A 679 29.18 20.28 -2.32
C ARG A 679 27.71 20.60 -2.65
N LEU A 680 26.98 21.28 -1.77
CA LEU A 680 25.70 21.90 -2.11
C LEU A 680 25.93 23.37 -2.45
N ASN A 681 25.62 23.73 -3.70
CA ASN A 681 25.78 25.06 -4.29
C ASN A 681 24.77 26.06 -3.70
N HIS A 682 24.86 26.31 -2.39
CA HIS A 682 23.93 27.15 -1.63
C HIS A 682 24.72 28.10 -0.72
N SER A 683 24.87 29.35 -1.16
CA SER A 683 25.25 30.47 -0.29
C SER A 683 24.07 30.80 0.63
N GLY A 684 24.29 30.80 1.94
CA GLY A 684 23.21 31.04 2.91
C GLY A 684 23.68 31.15 4.36
N TYR A 685 22.75 31.49 5.24
CA TYR A 685 22.93 31.61 6.69
C TYR A 685 21.99 30.63 7.40
N TRP A 686 22.48 29.84 8.34
CA TRP A 686 21.65 28.95 9.16
C TRP A 686 22.25 28.68 10.53
N TRP A 687 21.41 28.18 11.42
CA TRP A 687 21.80 27.75 12.75
C TRP A 687 22.40 26.34 12.71
N GLN A 688 23.63 26.19 13.20
CA GLN A 688 24.28 24.91 13.40
C GLN A 688 24.30 24.56 14.89
N PRO A 689 23.72 23.43 15.30
CA PRO A 689 23.78 22.96 16.69
C PRO A 689 25.21 22.67 17.13
N ILE A 690 25.57 23.11 18.35
CA ILE A 690 26.91 22.89 18.91
C ILE A 690 26.93 21.53 19.63
N MET A 691 27.69 20.58 19.08
CA MET A 691 27.90 19.27 19.72
C MET A 691 29.07 19.35 20.70
N ARG A 692 28.82 19.08 21.99
CA ARG A 692 29.87 19.09 23.03
C ARG A 692 30.51 17.72 23.26
N GLU A 693 29.74 16.67 23.06
CA GLU A 693 30.17 15.29 23.22
C GLU A 693 30.43 14.65 21.85
N ARG A 694 31.42 13.76 21.77
CA ARG A 694 31.76 13.00 20.56
C ARG A 694 32.16 11.56 20.91
N ILE A 695 31.86 10.64 20.01
CA ILE A 695 32.31 9.25 20.03
C ILE A 695 33.26 9.06 18.86
N VAL A 696 34.40 8.42 19.11
CA VAL A 696 35.35 8.02 18.08
C VAL A 696 35.23 6.52 17.92
N ASP A 697 34.87 6.07 16.73
CA ASP A 697 34.89 4.66 16.39
C ASP A 697 36.35 4.20 16.28
N ALA A 698 36.79 3.38 17.22
CA ALA A 698 38.17 2.90 17.26
C ALA A 698 38.52 1.97 16.10
N ARG A 699 37.52 1.47 15.36
CA ARG A 699 37.71 0.49 14.28
C ARG A 699 38.16 1.16 12.97
N ASP A 700 37.69 2.36 12.70
CA ASP A 700 37.96 3.11 11.46
C ASP A 700 38.34 4.59 11.68
N GLY A 701 38.32 5.07 12.92
CA GLY A 701 38.64 6.45 13.27
C GLY A 701 37.51 7.45 13.04
N GLU A 702 36.31 7.00 12.63
CA GLU A 702 35.20 7.90 12.38
C GLU A 702 34.74 8.60 13.65
N VAL A 703 34.49 9.92 13.55
CA VAL A 703 34.05 10.74 14.67
C VAL A 703 32.58 11.07 14.52
N TYR A 704 31.78 10.78 15.54
CA TYR A 704 30.36 11.06 15.60
C TYR A 704 30.10 12.06 16.73
N GLY A 705 29.40 13.15 16.43
CA GLY A 705 28.87 14.04 17.46
C GLY A 705 27.73 13.33 18.21
N VAL A 706 27.54 13.69 19.48
CA VAL A 706 26.46 13.13 20.30
C VAL A 706 25.41 14.20 20.60
N VAL A 707 24.17 13.91 20.23
CA VAL A 707 23.00 14.77 20.45
C VAL A 707 22.21 14.23 21.64
N LYS A 708 22.04 15.04 22.69
CA LYS A 708 21.20 14.66 23.83
C LYS A 708 19.77 15.14 23.62
N LEU A 709 18.82 14.21 23.54
CA LEU A 709 17.39 14.50 23.38
C LEU A 709 16.63 13.83 24.52
N GLY A 710 16.16 14.64 25.47
CA GLY A 710 15.55 14.14 26.70
C GLY A 710 16.53 13.31 27.53
N SER A 711 16.15 12.06 27.84
CA SER A 711 17.00 11.08 28.53
C SER A 711 17.95 10.33 27.60
N GLN A 712 17.77 10.42 26.28
CA GLN A 712 18.54 9.65 25.30
C GLN A 712 19.68 10.47 24.70
N LYS A 713 20.73 9.78 24.27
CA LYS A 713 21.88 10.34 23.56
C LYS A 713 22.06 9.60 22.24
N TRP A 714 22.09 10.33 21.13
CA TRP A 714 22.10 9.74 19.79
C TRP A 714 23.34 10.18 19.01
N LEU A 715 23.82 9.33 18.10
CA LEU A 715 24.81 9.78 17.12
C LEU A 715 24.18 10.81 16.17
N ASN A 716 24.92 11.86 15.82
CA ASN A 716 24.46 12.98 15.01
C ASN A 716 24.43 12.72 13.50
N ARG A 717 24.79 11.52 13.06
CA ARG A 717 24.67 11.04 11.68
C ARG A 717 24.51 9.52 11.64
N ASP A 718 24.07 9.01 10.50
CA ASP A 718 23.98 7.57 10.24
C ASP A 718 25.38 6.95 10.30
N LEU A 719 25.44 5.66 10.63
CA LEU A 719 26.69 4.92 10.77
C LEU A 719 27.41 4.82 9.42
N ALA A 720 28.67 5.24 9.39
CA ALA A 720 29.54 5.18 8.22
C ALA A 720 30.72 4.21 8.45
N TYR A 721 30.48 3.10 9.16
CA TYR A 721 31.48 2.08 9.45
C TYR A 721 31.75 1.24 8.21
N TRP A 722 32.95 1.38 7.64
CA TRP A 722 33.28 0.69 6.41
C TRP A 722 33.58 -0.80 6.63
N ILE A 723 32.83 -1.62 5.91
CA ILE A 723 33.05 -3.05 5.75
C ILE A 723 32.85 -3.40 4.29
N THR A 724 33.51 -4.46 3.81
CA THR A 724 33.48 -4.87 2.39
C THR A 724 32.10 -5.34 1.90
N THR A 725 31.15 -5.51 2.81
CA THR A 725 29.76 -5.91 2.54
C THR A 725 28.75 -4.77 2.75
N ALA A 726 29.21 -3.56 3.08
CA ALA A 726 28.35 -2.39 3.13
C ALA A 726 28.12 -1.83 1.72
N TYR A 727 27.00 -1.15 1.52
CA TYR A 727 26.58 -0.62 0.23
C TYR A 727 26.52 0.91 0.24
N GLU A 728 26.95 1.52 -0.85
CA GLU A 728 26.92 2.98 -1.10
C GLU A 728 25.58 3.43 -1.67
N ASP A 729 25.25 4.73 -1.63
CA ASP A 729 24.00 5.29 -2.17
C ASP A 729 23.68 4.89 -3.62
N ASP A 730 24.67 4.48 -4.43
CA ASP A 730 24.51 4.01 -5.81
C ASP A 730 24.24 2.49 -5.93
N GLY A 731 24.18 1.77 -4.81
CA GLY A 731 23.97 0.32 -4.69
C GLY A 731 25.18 -0.56 -4.86
N ARG A 732 26.35 0.03 -5.06
CA ARG A 732 27.58 -0.75 -5.16
C ARG A 732 28.12 -1.06 -3.78
N LEU A 733 28.85 -2.17 -3.70
CA LEU A 733 29.64 -2.46 -2.51
C LEU A 733 30.66 -1.34 -2.30
N ALA A 734 30.82 -0.97 -1.04
CA ALA A 734 31.75 0.06 -0.60
C ALA A 734 33.19 -0.29 -0.98
N THR A 735 33.72 0.32 -2.05
CA THR A 735 35.07 0.03 -2.55
C THR A 735 36.14 0.92 -1.94
N LEU A 736 35.76 2.09 -1.45
CA LEU A 736 36.65 3.05 -0.82
C LEU A 736 36.28 3.21 0.66
N SER A 737 37.30 3.25 1.52
CA SER A 737 37.08 3.65 2.91
C SER A 737 36.62 5.12 2.99
N PRO A 738 35.90 5.53 4.05
CA PRO A 738 35.46 6.91 4.28
C PRO A 738 36.60 7.93 4.19
N GLU A 739 37.82 7.56 4.60
CA GLU A 739 39.02 8.39 4.47
C GLU A 739 39.38 8.63 2.99
N GLN A 740 39.46 7.57 2.20
CA GLN A 740 39.74 7.64 0.76
C GLN A 740 38.66 8.39 -0.01
N TYR A 741 37.38 8.19 0.36
CA TYR A 741 36.25 8.85 -0.30
C TYR A 741 36.22 10.37 0.01
N ARG A 742 36.55 10.76 1.25
CA ARG A 742 36.67 12.18 1.62
C ARG A 742 37.75 12.90 0.83
N GLU A 743 38.86 12.23 0.54
CA GLU A 743 39.93 12.76 -0.30
C GLU A 743 39.52 12.86 -1.77
N PHE A 744 38.66 11.96 -2.26
CA PHE A 744 38.26 11.88 -3.67
C PHE A 744 37.08 12.79 -4.05
N GLU A 745 36.01 12.82 -3.26
CA GLU A 745 34.73 13.45 -3.65
C GLU A 745 34.31 14.62 -2.74
N GLY A 746 34.75 14.66 -1.49
CA GLY A 746 34.38 15.71 -0.54
C GLY A 746 32.89 15.69 -0.12
N TRP A 747 32.30 14.50 0.02
CA TRP A 747 30.92 14.32 0.49
C TRP A 747 30.84 13.51 1.79
N ASN A 748 29.75 13.69 2.54
CA ASN A 748 29.37 12.79 3.62
C ASN A 748 28.89 11.47 2.99
N TYR A 749 29.51 10.38 3.41
CA TYR A 749 29.27 9.03 2.90
C TYR A 749 28.08 8.38 3.64
N ASN A 750 27.08 7.89 2.91
CA ASN A 750 25.98 7.11 3.47
C ASN A 750 26.21 5.63 3.16
N LEU A 751 26.13 4.79 4.19
CA LEU A 751 26.25 3.35 4.06
C LEU A 751 24.95 2.65 4.45
N PHE A 752 24.68 1.57 3.74
CA PHE A 752 23.59 0.65 3.98
C PHE A 752 24.15 -0.72 4.31
N TYR A 753 23.50 -1.40 5.25
CA TYR A 753 23.97 -2.65 5.81
C TYR A 753 22.84 -3.67 5.78
N VAL A 754 23.17 -4.89 5.35
CA VAL A 754 22.25 -6.02 5.44
C VAL A 754 22.11 -6.48 6.89
N TRP A 755 20.99 -7.14 7.21
CA TRP A 755 20.71 -7.58 8.57
C TRP A 755 21.82 -8.46 9.15
N LYS A 756 22.43 -9.32 8.34
CA LYS A 756 23.51 -10.22 8.77
C LYS A 756 24.69 -9.46 9.37
N ASP A 757 25.06 -8.33 8.78
CA ASP A 757 26.20 -7.53 9.23
C ASP A 757 25.83 -6.64 10.41
N ALA A 758 24.58 -6.15 10.45
CA ALA A 758 24.10 -5.29 11.52
C ALA A 758 23.76 -6.04 12.81
N LEU A 759 23.10 -7.21 12.71
CA LEU A 759 22.46 -7.92 13.81
C LEU A 759 22.64 -9.45 13.77
N GLY A 760 23.04 -10.04 12.64
CA GLY A 760 23.14 -11.50 12.47
C GLY A 760 24.48 -12.12 12.86
N GLY A 761 25.53 -11.32 13.11
CA GLY A 761 26.86 -11.78 13.53
C GLY A 761 27.12 -11.63 15.03
N SER A 762 28.24 -12.19 15.51
CA SER A 762 28.70 -12.06 16.90
C SER A 762 29.44 -10.75 17.20
N LYS A 763 29.27 -9.72 16.36
CA LYS A 763 29.95 -8.42 16.47
C LYS A 763 28.92 -7.30 16.36
N ASP A 764 28.94 -6.38 17.33
CA ASP A 764 28.14 -5.17 17.29
C ASP A 764 28.63 -4.25 16.17
N ILE A 765 27.73 -3.87 15.26
CA ILE A 765 28.08 -2.96 14.16
C ILE A 765 28.25 -1.52 14.63
N CYS A 766 27.59 -1.13 15.72
CA CYS A 766 27.73 0.20 16.32
C CYS A 766 29.07 0.34 17.07
N PRO A 767 29.66 1.54 17.15
CA PRO A 767 30.88 1.79 17.93
C PRO A 767 30.72 1.41 19.41
N ALA A 768 31.81 1.08 20.10
CA ALA A 768 31.77 0.72 21.51
C ALA A 768 31.11 1.81 22.38
N GLY A 769 30.22 1.41 23.30
CA GLY A 769 29.41 2.33 24.12
C GLY A 769 28.16 2.85 23.39
N THR A 770 27.81 2.25 22.26
CA THR A 770 26.60 2.54 21.49
C THR A 770 25.98 1.25 20.97
N HIS A 771 24.69 1.26 20.67
CA HIS A 771 23.97 0.09 20.15
C HIS A 771 22.95 0.49 19.07
N ILE A 772 22.42 -0.52 18.36
CA ILE A 772 21.29 -0.35 17.44
C ILE A 772 20.02 -0.12 18.27
N PRO A 773 19.32 1.02 18.12
CA PRO A 773 18.16 1.34 18.94
C PRO A 773 17.02 0.36 18.73
N SER A 774 16.29 0.10 19.80
CA SER A 774 15.02 -0.60 19.80
C SER A 774 13.88 0.29 19.30
N LYS A 775 12.73 -0.31 18.96
CA LYS A 775 11.47 0.38 18.66
C LYS A 775 11.06 1.32 19.80
N ALA A 776 11.25 0.89 21.05
CA ALA A 776 10.91 1.69 22.22
C ALA A 776 11.75 2.98 22.29
N GLU A 777 13.02 2.89 21.90
CA GLU A 777 13.91 4.04 21.90
C GLU A 777 13.60 5.02 20.78
N TRP A 778 13.31 4.52 19.58
CA TRP A 778 12.81 5.35 18.49
C TRP A 778 11.50 6.05 18.84
N LYS A 779 10.57 5.34 19.46
CA LYS A 779 9.30 5.91 19.90
C LYS A 779 9.51 7.04 20.92
N THR A 780 10.39 6.82 21.90
CA THR A 780 10.77 7.84 22.90
C THR A 780 11.34 9.09 22.23
N LEU A 781 12.25 8.93 21.26
CA LEU A 781 12.82 10.04 20.50
C LEU A 781 11.75 10.85 19.75
N PHE A 782 10.87 10.18 19.01
CA PHE A 782 9.87 10.85 18.19
C PHE A 782 8.75 11.50 19.02
N GLU A 783 8.36 10.90 20.14
CA GLU A 783 7.43 11.52 21.10
C GLU A 783 8.05 12.76 21.73
N TYR A 784 9.31 12.68 22.17
CA TYR A 784 10.03 13.84 22.71
C TYR A 784 10.11 15.00 21.71
N ALA A 785 10.41 14.73 20.44
CA ALA A 785 10.46 15.76 19.40
C ALA A 785 9.08 16.41 19.15
N LYS A 786 8.00 15.62 19.19
CA LYS A 786 6.61 16.12 19.07
C LYS A 786 6.22 16.96 20.27
N GLU A 787 6.61 16.60 21.49
CA GLU A 787 6.34 17.38 22.69
C GLU A 787 7.09 18.71 22.70
N LEU A 788 8.36 18.69 22.26
CA LEU A 788 9.22 19.87 22.24
C LEU A 788 8.83 20.84 21.12
N SER A 789 8.38 20.32 19.98
CA SER A 789 7.90 21.10 18.84
C SER A 789 6.56 20.56 18.32
N PRO A 790 5.43 20.88 18.96
CA PRO A 790 4.10 20.37 18.61
C PRO A 790 3.73 20.57 17.13
N LYS A 791 4.13 21.71 16.55
CA LYS A 791 3.86 22.04 15.14
C LYS A 791 4.95 21.57 14.17
N GLY A 792 6.20 21.46 14.63
CA GLY A 792 7.30 20.92 13.83
C GLY A 792 7.29 19.40 13.77
N GLY A 793 6.77 18.75 14.82
CA GLY A 793 6.82 17.32 15.02
C GLY A 793 8.22 16.78 14.82
N ILE A 794 8.30 15.61 14.19
CA ILE A 794 9.56 14.93 13.91
C ILE A 794 10.38 15.61 12.80
N ARG A 795 9.83 16.57 12.05
CA ARG A 795 10.59 17.30 11.01
C ARG A 795 11.81 18.00 11.58
N THR A 796 11.77 18.34 12.87
CA THR A 796 12.89 18.92 13.63
C THR A 796 14.11 18.01 13.74
N LEU A 797 13.97 16.70 13.47
CA LEU A 797 15.03 15.70 13.53
C LEU A 797 15.62 15.35 12.15
N PHE A 798 14.89 15.66 11.07
CA PHE A 798 15.26 15.30 9.71
C PHE A 798 16.06 16.40 9.03
N ASN A 799 16.98 15.98 8.17
CA ASN A 799 17.86 16.86 7.42
C ASN A 799 17.08 17.86 6.55
N LYS A 800 17.59 19.10 6.50
CA LYS A 800 16.97 20.23 5.78
C LYS A 800 17.14 20.19 4.27
N TRP A 801 18.08 19.41 3.75
CA TRP A 801 18.42 19.42 2.32
C TRP A 801 17.67 18.36 1.50
N ASP A 802 16.68 17.71 2.10
CA ASP A 802 15.81 16.77 1.40
C ASP A 802 14.65 17.49 0.69
N ASN A 803 14.94 18.02 -0.49
CA ASN A 803 13.97 18.74 -1.33
C ASN A 803 13.03 17.82 -2.13
N ARG A 804 13.10 16.50 -1.93
CA ARG A 804 12.27 15.52 -2.67
C ARG A 804 10.82 15.50 -2.17
N THR A 805 10.55 16.05 -0.99
CA THR A 805 9.22 16.07 -0.36
C THR A 805 8.72 17.49 -0.09
N SER A 806 7.39 17.69 -0.09
CA SER A 806 6.78 18.96 0.32
C SER A 806 7.00 19.28 1.81
N LEU A 807 7.28 18.26 2.63
CA LEU A 807 7.59 18.37 4.04
C LEU A 807 9.10 18.21 4.29
N ILE A 808 9.84 19.26 3.97
CA ILE A 808 11.28 19.36 4.20
C ILE A 808 11.59 19.29 5.71
N GLY A 809 12.66 18.57 6.08
CA GLY A 809 13.18 18.53 7.45
C GLY A 809 13.81 19.86 7.88
N TRP A 810 14.09 20.04 9.17
CA TRP A 810 14.68 21.27 9.71
C TRP A 810 15.98 21.05 10.46
N ASP A 811 16.24 19.83 10.90
CA ASP A 811 17.39 19.42 11.71
C ASP A 811 17.78 20.42 12.81
N LEU A 812 16.79 20.81 13.62
CA LEU A 812 16.93 21.88 14.60
C LEU A 812 17.94 21.53 15.70
N TYR A 813 18.04 20.25 16.03
CA TYR A 813 18.86 19.73 17.12
C TYR A 813 20.14 19.05 16.65
N GLY A 814 20.32 18.89 15.33
CA GLY A 814 21.54 18.35 14.73
C GLY A 814 21.60 16.83 14.76
N LEU A 815 20.44 16.16 14.79
CA LEU A 815 20.35 14.71 14.68
C LEU A 815 20.53 14.26 13.23
N ALA A 816 20.15 15.05 12.24
CA ALA A 816 20.35 14.79 10.81
C ALA A 816 19.86 13.41 10.33
N LEU A 817 18.59 13.06 10.57
CA LEU A 817 17.99 11.88 9.94
C LEU A 817 17.74 12.14 8.43
N TYR A 818 17.99 11.15 7.58
CA TYR A 818 17.84 11.29 6.12
C TYR A 818 16.75 10.37 5.56
N LYS A 819 15.99 10.83 4.56
CA LYS A 819 15.03 10.01 3.80
C LYS A 819 15.68 9.52 2.51
N ASN A 820 16.40 8.40 2.58
CA ASN A 820 17.10 7.83 1.43
C ASN A 820 16.62 6.41 1.09
N GLY A 821 15.42 6.05 1.56
CA GLY A 821 14.88 4.71 1.35
C GLY A 821 15.72 3.60 2.02
N PHE A 822 15.69 2.44 1.40
CA PHE A 822 16.50 1.25 1.66
C PHE A 822 16.96 0.67 0.32
N MET A 823 17.86 -0.30 0.34
CA MET A 823 18.28 -1.02 -0.86
C MET A 823 17.56 -2.35 -0.95
N ASP A 824 16.71 -2.44 -1.97
CA ASP A 824 16.11 -3.69 -2.42
C ASP A 824 17.15 -4.51 -3.19
N MET A 825 17.66 -5.55 -2.53
CA MET A 825 18.74 -6.39 -3.08
C MET A 825 18.22 -7.39 -4.12
N ASP A 826 16.90 -7.61 -4.18
CA ASP A 826 16.22 -8.44 -5.18
C ASP A 826 15.97 -7.70 -6.50
N TYR A 827 15.94 -6.36 -6.47
CA TYR A 827 15.71 -5.53 -7.64
C TYR A 827 16.99 -5.01 -8.30
N TYR A 828 18.09 -4.80 -7.56
CA TYR A 828 19.32 -4.21 -8.10
C TYR A 828 20.58 -5.04 -7.72
N PRO A 829 21.14 -5.88 -8.62
CA PRO A 829 22.46 -6.47 -8.38
C PRO A 829 23.54 -5.37 -8.36
N PRO A 830 24.68 -5.60 -7.66
CA PRO A 830 25.76 -4.63 -7.52
C PRO A 830 26.28 -4.17 -8.89
N GLY A 831 26.08 -2.89 -9.22
CA GLY A 831 26.60 -2.31 -10.47
C GLY A 831 25.64 -1.37 -11.22
N ASN A 832 24.33 -1.52 -11.06
CA ASN A 832 23.32 -0.64 -11.66
C ASN A 832 23.10 0.62 -10.81
N GLU A 833 22.88 1.79 -11.44
CA GLU A 833 22.40 2.98 -10.72
C GLU A 833 21.15 2.60 -9.91
N VAL A 834 21.28 2.56 -8.58
CA VAL A 834 20.13 2.37 -7.69
C VAL A 834 19.20 3.56 -7.89
N ARG A 835 18.06 3.26 -8.50
CA ARG A 835 16.90 4.13 -8.50
C ARG A 835 15.72 3.30 -8.06
N ALA A 836 15.62 3.04 -6.75
CA ALA A 836 14.37 2.64 -6.13
C ALA A 836 13.24 3.56 -6.64
N GLY A 837 12.00 3.09 -6.69
CA GLY A 837 10.89 3.91 -7.21
C GLY A 837 10.89 5.31 -6.57
N GLU A 838 10.50 6.35 -7.32
CA GLU A 838 10.54 7.76 -6.88
C GLU A 838 9.92 8.01 -5.49
N ASN A 839 9.05 7.11 -5.03
CA ASN A 839 8.39 7.17 -3.72
C ASN A 839 9.26 6.72 -2.53
N ASP A 840 10.18 5.76 -2.69
CA ASP A 840 11.01 5.25 -1.58
C ASP A 840 12.16 6.21 -1.22
N TYR A 841 12.61 7.04 -2.17
CA TYR A 841 13.53 8.15 -1.88
C TYR A 841 12.92 9.28 -1.06
N MET A 842 11.61 9.23 -0.82
CA MET A 842 10.90 10.19 0.01
C MET A 842 10.66 9.67 1.44
N THR A 843 11.14 8.46 1.77
CA THR A 843 10.92 7.81 3.06
C THR A 843 12.26 7.41 3.71
N ALA A 844 12.22 7.10 5.01
CA ALA A 844 13.38 6.68 5.78
C ALA A 844 13.12 5.33 6.44
N TYR A 845 14.11 4.44 6.38
CA TYR A 845 14.07 3.13 7.01
C TYR A 845 15.31 2.96 7.89
N TYR A 846 15.10 2.56 9.15
CA TYR A 846 16.17 2.30 10.10
C TYR A 846 15.96 0.95 10.78
N LEU A 847 16.93 0.04 10.69
CA LEU A 847 16.86 -1.23 11.41
C LEU A 847 16.80 -0.99 12.92
N THR A 848 16.07 -1.88 13.60
CA THR A 848 15.95 -1.91 15.05
C THR A 848 16.55 -3.19 15.60
N SER A 849 16.92 -3.19 16.88
CA SER A 849 17.39 -4.39 17.58
C SER A 849 16.27 -5.40 17.90
N ASP A 850 15.00 -5.06 17.66
CA ASP A 850 13.86 -5.93 17.85
C ASP A 850 13.84 -7.10 16.84
N LEU A 851 13.33 -8.26 17.28
CA LEU A 851 13.20 -9.43 16.41
C LEU A 851 12.15 -9.20 15.32
N GLY A 852 12.43 -9.72 14.12
CA GLY A 852 11.48 -9.74 13.01
C GLY A 852 10.32 -10.73 13.23
N LYS A 853 9.30 -10.64 12.36
CA LYS A 853 8.08 -11.46 12.45
C LYS A 853 8.32 -12.92 12.04
N THR A 854 9.32 -13.16 11.20
CA THR A 854 9.67 -14.47 10.63
C THR A 854 11.18 -14.62 10.58
N ASP A 855 11.68 -15.83 10.31
CA ASP A 855 13.12 -16.10 10.22
C ASP A 855 13.81 -15.31 9.10
N GLY A 856 13.08 -14.95 8.03
CA GLY A 856 13.56 -14.16 6.89
C GLY A 856 13.39 -12.64 7.05
N THR A 857 12.77 -12.15 8.12
CA THR A 857 12.48 -10.72 8.29
C THR A 857 13.18 -10.14 9.52
N ALA A 858 13.52 -8.85 9.44
CA ALA A 858 13.99 -8.01 10.53
C ALA A 858 12.92 -6.98 10.88
N ASN A 859 13.12 -6.26 12.00
CA ASN A 859 12.26 -5.15 12.35
C ASN A 859 12.97 -3.81 12.05
N ALA A 860 12.25 -2.87 11.45
CA ALA A 860 12.75 -1.54 11.19
C ALA A 860 11.67 -0.48 11.50
N VAL A 861 12.12 0.74 11.79
CA VAL A 861 11.23 1.91 11.80
C VAL A 861 11.20 2.51 10.41
N HIS A 862 9.99 2.66 9.88
CA HIS A 862 9.72 3.32 8.62
C HIS A 862 9.07 4.69 8.87
N VAL A 863 9.59 5.73 8.24
CA VAL A 863 9.01 7.08 8.24
C VAL A 863 8.65 7.46 6.81
N ASP A 864 7.37 7.66 6.56
CA ASP A 864 6.87 7.93 5.21
C ASP A 864 7.11 9.39 4.76
N SER A 865 6.72 9.70 3.52
CA SER A 865 6.89 11.03 2.93
C SER A 865 6.09 12.12 3.65
N THR A 866 5.04 11.75 4.38
CA THR A 866 4.19 12.62 5.20
C THR A 866 4.69 12.78 6.65
N MET A 867 5.81 12.15 7.00
CA MET A 867 6.36 12.07 8.37
C MET A 867 5.48 11.25 9.33
N ALA A 868 4.64 10.36 8.80
CA ALA A 868 3.99 9.32 9.59
C ALA A 868 5.01 8.20 9.89
N ILE A 869 4.88 7.58 11.05
CA ILE A 869 5.85 6.63 11.57
C ILE A 869 5.17 5.27 11.69
N ASP A 870 5.74 4.27 11.03
CA ASP A 870 5.41 2.86 11.20
C ASP A 870 6.53 2.18 11.99
N TYR A 871 6.20 1.71 13.19
CA TYR A 871 7.11 0.98 14.06
C TYR A 871 7.03 -0.53 13.84
N GLU A 872 6.13 -1.04 12.99
CA GLU A 872 5.91 -2.48 12.78
C GLU A 872 6.26 -2.92 11.35
N PHE A 873 7.10 -2.12 10.68
CA PHE A 873 7.59 -2.40 9.34
C PHE A 873 8.46 -3.67 9.35
N SER A 874 8.14 -4.58 8.42
CA SER A 874 8.82 -5.87 8.28
C SER A 874 9.90 -5.73 7.21
N ALA A 875 11.12 -5.42 7.63
CA ALA A 875 12.28 -5.37 6.76
C ALA A 875 12.69 -6.79 6.32
N LEU A 876 13.15 -6.96 5.08
CA LEU A 876 13.73 -8.24 4.65
C LEU A 876 15.17 -8.33 5.15
N LYS A 877 15.61 -9.50 5.61
CA LYS A 877 16.99 -9.65 6.11
C LYS A 877 18.05 -9.55 5.01
N GLU A 878 17.65 -9.79 3.76
CA GLU A 878 18.51 -9.73 2.57
C GLU A 878 18.73 -8.32 2.05
N ASP A 879 17.81 -7.40 2.33
CA ASP A 879 17.91 -5.99 1.96
C ASP A 879 18.88 -5.21 2.85
N ALA A 880 19.41 -4.10 2.32
CA ALA A 880 20.32 -3.23 3.06
C ALA A 880 19.64 -1.95 3.54
N TYR A 881 19.85 -1.60 4.81
CA TYR A 881 19.21 -0.47 5.48
C TYR A 881 20.25 0.39 6.20
N LYS A 882 19.87 1.63 6.53
CA LYS A 882 20.73 2.51 7.32
C LYS A 882 20.67 2.15 8.80
N ILE A 883 21.80 2.36 9.46
CA ILE A 883 21.92 2.18 10.91
C ILE A 883 22.14 3.54 11.56
N ARG A 884 21.32 3.85 12.56
CA ARG A 884 21.49 5.02 13.43
C ARG A 884 21.74 4.53 14.84
N CYS A 885 22.95 4.65 15.36
CA CYS A 885 23.27 4.17 16.71
C CYS A 885 22.83 5.17 17.80
N ILE A 886 22.46 4.63 18.96
CA ILE A 886 22.18 5.36 20.21
C ILE A 886 23.27 5.04 21.24
N VAL A 887 23.61 5.99 22.11
CA VAL A 887 24.67 5.88 23.13
C VAL A 887 24.09 5.28 24.41
N ASP A 888 24.84 4.36 25.03
CA ASP A 888 24.49 3.62 26.26
C ASP A 888 24.35 4.51 27.51
#